data_AF-A0A944YJ42-F1
#
_entry.id   AF-A0A944YJ42-F1
#
_cell.length_a   1.000
_cell.length_b   1.000
_cell.length_c   1.000
_cell.angle_alpha   90.00
_cell.angle_beta   90.00
_cell.angle_gamma   90.00
#
_symmetry.space_group_name_H-M   'P 1'
#
loop_
_entity.id
_entity.type
_entity.pdbx_description
1 polymer ?
#
loop_
_entity_poly.entity_id
_entity_poly.type
_entity_poly.pdbx_seq_one_letter_code
_entity_poly.pdbx_strand_id
1 'polypeptide(L)'
;MTRIIYIFLATLFANHFLFSKSATESEDVRANFSEREKAWWAIQPIRKNTLNFPANPVDYFIQEKLETNELQLSPQAGPYDFIRRASFDLIGLPPSESETDAFADSWKKNPETAKKELIEKLLASPAYGERWATHWLDVVRFAESDGYRADDFRSSAYLYRDYVIRSLNQDKPYDQFVREQLAGDEIDPKDFDHMIATGFLRHGVYEWNQRNARMQWELILNEMTNVTGEVFLGLGMGCAQCHDHKFDPILQKDYYSLQSFLSSVWWPEDQNIGQPDQLLKLQKWEAETVEVREKLLELKKDILKGNERNVVKQFPADIQEMYYKKPEERTTHEQQLVEMVNRQVRQKGKRIKWEEKFKEELKKKYDNLNLQLASFSPKPSLPQAFITTDLSVRPARTFVPGKKKQETFPEFLSLLNLPSPKIEETKNGTTGRRLALANWITSPDNPLSTRVIVNRIWQKHFGQGLVTTANDFGFLGEPPSHPALLDFLSNYLVENDWKLKSLHRLIMLSDTYGQTARREPSDKASLQDPQNQLLWRFPPRRLSAEQIRDAMLFTSGELKTKSGGSSVDGNSPHRSVYVKKKRNSPDRILYAFDAPAGFSSSSERLDTTTSTQALLLRNNPWPHARALAMAKKFAKSESTKSTISKIFKSAYARPATQAEIELSQSFLDQWLNNQEPNKEPQVIETKTDKSIDHLSLYQNPPRIYQKKGIELGSSWTIEAITRLDHIHANAYVNTLLSQWSGSHQKAGWTFGITSAKSAYEPRNFIMQLIGENIGGDTIYRVIDSNLQIPLGKTHYLSCSVTLSPKGDSHVHFVWKDLETPDSKVQEARIKHDIIALQSVSSDKLFLGGRSTGQHFWNGNIKRFRISSPAISQEHSLISKNNKAPDQGAAKLDLNFAKSPNQVLQDTGFLPRTTPQKTSSPQTEALAALCHVILTSNEFLYLH
;
A
#
# COMPACT_ATOMS: atom_id res chain seq x y z
N MET A 1 72.93 -3.39 46.13
CA MET A 1 72.32 -2.35 45.26
C MET A 1 71.10 -2.94 44.56
N THR A 2 70.16 -3.46 45.35
CA THR A 2 69.08 -4.35 44.88
C THR A 2 67.83 -4.13 45.74
N ARG A 3 67.51 -2.87 46.03
CA ARG A 3 66.32 -2.50 46.84
C ARG A 3 65.67 -1.14 46.47
N ILE A 4 66.09 -0.49 45.37
CA ILE A 4 65.51 0.79 44.91
C ILE A 4 64.84 0.68 43.51
N ILE A 5 64.91 -0.48 42.85
CA ILE A 5 64.27 -0.68 41.52
C ILE A 5 62.86 -1.29 41.63
N TYR A 6 62.48 -1.87 42.78
CA TYR A 6 61.14 -2.47 42.97
C TYR A 6 60.03 -1.48 43.35
N ILE A 7 60.37 -0.22 43.67
CA ILE A 7 59.39 0.79 44.10
C ILE A 7 58.96 1.70 42.93
N PHE A 8 59.66 1.68 41.79
CA PHE A 8 59.32 2.51 40.62
C PHE A 8 58.53 1.79 39.51
N LEU A 9 58.41 0.45 39.57
CA LEU A 9 57.63 -0.34 38.61
C LEU A 9 56.19 -0.64 39.09
N ALA A 10 55.87 -0.41 40.36
CA ALA A 10 54.51 -0.60 40.90
C ALA A 10 53.58 0.62 40.68
N THR A 11 54.12 1.78 40.29
CA THR A 11 53.37 3.04 40.15
C THR A 11 52.93 3.36 38.71
N LEU A 12 53.28 2.52 37.73
CA LEU A 12 52.84 2.68 36.33
C LEU A 12 51.76 1.67 35.88
N PHE A 13 51.41 0.69 36.73
CA PHE A 13 50.30 -0.24 36.47
C PHE A 13 49.02 0.06 37.27
N ALA A 14 49.03 1.06 38.16
CA ALA A 14 47.90 1.42 39.02
C ALA A 14 46.98 2.53 38.45
N ASN A 15 47.15 2.95 37.20
CA ASN A 15 46.35 4.01 36.56
C ASN A 15 45.59 3.58 35.28
N HIS A 16 45.27 2.28 35.14
CA HIS A 16 44.39 1.79 34.07
C HIS A 16 43.26 0.84 34.53
N PHE A 17 43.03 0.74 35.84
CA PHE A 17 41.90 0.00 36.43
C PHE A 17 41.20 0.85 37.49
N LEU A 18 40.67 2.00 37.09
CA LEU A 18 39.78 2.83 37.91
C LEU A 18 38.64 3.38 37.04
N PHE A 19 37.82 2.49 36.49
CA PHE A 19 36.40 2.75 36.19
C PHE A 19 35.61 1.44 36.33
N SER A 20 35.68 0.84 37.52
CA SER A 20 34.61 -0.04 38.02
C SER A 20 34.17 0.47 39.39
N LYS A 21 33.58 1.67 39.41
CA LYS A 21 32.62 2.00 40.45
C LYS A 21 31.30 1.35 40.04
N SER A 22 31.11 0.08 40.38
CA SER A 22 29.78 -0.51 40.48
C SER A 22 29.48 -0.72 41.97
N ALA A 23 28.20 -0.48 42.30
CA ALA A 23 27.54 -0.90 43.53
C ALA A 23 27.80 -0.09 44.81
N THR A 24 27.50 1.23 44.81
CA THR A 24 26.95 1.95 46.00
C THR A 24 26.18 3.23 45.61
N GLU A 25 25.42 3.22 44.50
CA GLU A 25 24.55 4.35 44.07
C GLU A 25 23.17 3.84 43.59
N SER A 26 22.71 2.69 44.09
CA SER A 26 21.37 2.13 43.80
C SER A 26 20.30 2.46 44.85
N GLU A 27 20.63 3.27 45.85
CA GLU A 27 19.65 4.09 46.58
C GLU A 27 19.61 5.45 45.87
N ASP A 28 18.54 6.00 45.30
CA ASP A 28 17.15 5.61 45.19
C ASP A 28 16.62 6.36 43.95
N VAL A 29 16.85 5.84 42.73
CA VAL A 29 16.33 6.49 41.51
C VAL A 29 14.79 6.53 41.55
N ARG A 30 14.17 5.60 42.28
CA ARG A 30 12.73 5.58 42.52
C ARG A 30 12.26 6.67 43.50
N ALA A 31 13.08 7.12 44.46
CA ALA A 31 12.75 8.24 45.36
C ALA A 31 12.51 9.55 44.61
N ASN A 32 13.11 9.72 43.45
CA ASN A 32 12.91 10.92 42.63
C ASN A 32 11.53 10.96 41.97
N PHE A 33 10.78 9.85 41.98
CA PHE A 33 9.39 9.81 41.55
C PHE A 33 8.46 10.00 42.75
N SER A 34 7.39 10.75 42.54
CA SER A 34 6.30 10.95 43.49
C SER A 34 5.57 9.64 43.81
N GLU A 35 4.88 9.59 44.95
CA GLU A 35 4.03 8.44 45.31
C GLU A 35 2.94 8.16 44.27
N ARG A 36 2.42 9.20 43.60
CA ARG A 36 1.47 9.05 42.49
C ARG A 36 2.09 8.31 41.30
N GLU A 37 3.33 8.65 40.93
CA GLU A 37 4.06 8.00 39.84
C GLU A 37 4.39 6.55 40.17
N LYS A 38 4.79 6.27 41.41
CA LYS A 38 5.02 4.90 41.90
C LYS A 38 3.75 4.06 41.95
N ALA A 39 2.58 4.69 42.14
CA ALA A 39 1.27 4.05 42.20
C ALA A 39 0.59 3.91 40.82
N TRP A 40 1.26 4.27 39.72
CA TRP A 40 0.71 4.12 38.37
C TRP A 40 0.35 2.66 38.08
N TRP A 41 -0.90 2.43 37.66
CA TRP A 41 -1.48 1.09 37.54
C TRP A 41 -0.71 0.19 36.56
N ALA A 42 -0.23 0.74 35.44
CA ALA A 42 0.35 -0.06 34.35
C ALA A 42 1.71 -0.67 34.69
N ILE A 43 2.42 -0.08 35.65
CA ILE A 43 3.71 -0.60 36.14
C ILE A 43 3.57 -1.49 37.37
N GLN A 44 2.39 -1.59 37.96
CA GLN A 44 2.18 -2.50 39.08
C GLN A 44 2.34 -3.94 38.61
N PRO A 45 2.94 -4.83 39.42
CA PRO A 45 2.99 -6.25 39.12
C PRO A 45 1.61 -6.79 38.76
N ILE A 46 1.55 -7.72 37.81
CA ILE A 46 0.31 -8.36 37.40
C ILE A 46 -0.22 -9.16 38.59
N ARG A 47 -1.47 -8.88 39.02
CA ARG A 47 -2.08 -9.55 40.17
C ARG A 47 -2.31 -11.01 39.84
N LYS A 48 -1.71 -11.92 40.61
CA LYS A 48 -2.03 -13.35 40.54
C LYS A 48 -3.43 -13.57 41.10
N ASN A 49 -4.26 -14.28 40.35
CA ASN A 49 -5.59 -14.63 40.82
C ASN A 49 -5.59 -16.04 41.42
N THR A 50 -6.20 -16.20 42.59
CA THR A 50 -6.33 -17.48 43.30
C THR A 50 -7.77 -18.00 43.32
N LEU A 51 -8.70 -17.24 42.72
CA LEU A 51 -10.11 -17.60 42.66
C LEU A 51 -10.34 -18.77 41.70
N ASN A 52 -11.17 -19.72 42.13
CA ASN A 52 -11.69 -20.77 41.28
C ASN A 52 -13.03 -20.31 40.70
N PHE A 53 -13.14 -20.26 39.37
CA PHE A 53 -14.33 -19.75 38.69
C PHE A 53 -15.30 -20.89 38.37
N PRO A 54 -16.58 -20.78 38.74
CA PRO A 54 -17.58 -21.81 38.44
C PRO A 54 -17.99 -21.85 36.96
N ALA A 55 -17.69 -20.79 36.20
CA ALA A 55 -18.00 -20.61 34.78
C ALA A 55 -16.82 -19.92 34.05
N ASN A 56 -17.03 -19.42 32.83
CA ASN A 56 -16.01 -18.67 32.10
C ASN A 56 -15.56 -17.44 32.93
N PRO A 57 -14.26 -17.33 33.29
CA PRO A 57 -13.76 -16.25 34.13
C PRO A 57 -14.01 -14.84 33.58
N VAL A 58 -14.09 -14.68 32.26
CA VAL A 58 -14.41 -13.38 31.64
C VAL A 58 -15.75 -12.87 32.15
N ASP A 59 -16.76 -13.73 32.18
CA ASP A 59 -18.12 -13.35 32.55
C ASP A 59 -18.24 -12.99 34.03
N TYR A 60 -17.44 -13.63 34.89
CA TYR A 60 -17.36 -13.28 36.30
C TYR A 60 -16.96 -11.81 36.50
N PHE A 61 -15.87 -11.37 35.88
CA PHE A 61 -15.36 -10.00 36.07
C PHE A 61 -16.29 -8.94 35.46
N ILE A 62 -16.92 -9.26 34.34
CA ILE A 62 -17.92 -8.38 33.72
C ILE A 62 -19.14 -8.29 34.63
N GLN A 63 -19.67 -9.42 35.10
CA GLN A 63 -20.84 -9.45 35.97
C GLN A 63 -20.60 -8.70 37.29
N GLU A 64 -19.45 -8.88 37.93
CA GLU A 64 -19.07 -8.14 39.14
C GLU A 64 -19.16 -6.61 38.94
N LYS A 65 -18.69 -6.13 37.78
CA LYS A 65 -18.79 -4.71 37.43
C LYS A 65 -20.21 -4.26 37.10
N LEU A 66 -20.98 -5.09 36.40
CA LEU A 66 -22.38 -4.79 36.08
C LEU A 66 -23.25 -4.73 37.33
N GLU A 67 -23.09 -5.67 38.26
CA GLU A 67 -23.83 -5.71 39.53
C GLU A 67 -23.55 -4.48 40.40
N THR A 68 -22.28 -4.06 40.49
CA THR A 68 -21.89 -2.82 41.19
C THR A 68 -22.54 -1.57 40.61
N ASN A 69 -22.83 -1.58 39.30
CA ASN A 69 -23.50 -0.49 38.60
C ASN A 69 -25.01 -0.74 38.42
N GLU A 70 -25.55 -1.82 38.99
CA GLU A 70 -26.95 -2.21 38.85
C GLU A 70 -27.43 -2.36 37.39
N LEU A 71 -26.53 -2.84 36.51
CA LEU A 71 -26.78 -3.20 35.12
C LEU A 71 -26.85 -4.72 34.97
N GLN A 72 -27.36 -5.18 33.83
CA GLN A 72 -27.47 -6.61 33.51
C GLN A 72 -27.06 -6.87 32.07
N LEU A 73 -26.48 -8.04 31.82
CA LEU A 73 -26.14 -8.51 30.48
C LEU A 73 -27.37 -8.54 29.56
N SER A 74 -27.12 -8.24 28.30
CA SER A 74 -28.05 -8.43 27.19
C SER A 74 -28.28 -9.94 26.96
N PRO A 75 -29.45 -10.32 26.40
CA PRO A 75 -29.66 -11.70 25.97
C PRO A 75 -28.58 -12.19 25.00
N GLN A 76 -28.39 -13.52 24.95
CA GLN A 76 -27.51 -14.15 23.98
C GLN A 76 -28.01 -13.89 22.54
N ALA A 77 -27.06 -13.69 21.63
CA ALA A 77 -27.32 -13.59 20.21
C ALA A 77 -27.82 -14.92 19.63
N GLY A 78 -28.61 -14.84 18.56
CA GLY A 78 -29.01 -16.01 17.79
C GLY A 78 -27.82 -16.62 17.01
N PRO A 79 -27.98 -17.83 16.47
CA PRO A 79 -26.91 -18.55 15.77
C PRO A 79 -26.32 -17.75 14.60
N TYR A 80 -27.16 -17.04 13.84
CA TYR A 80 -26.73 -16.31 12.65
C TYR A 80 -25.87 -15.08 12.96
N ASP A 81 -26.25 -14.29 13.97
CA ASP A 81 -25.47 -13.14 14.41
C ASP A 81 -24.11 -13.63 14.98
N PHE A 82 -24.12 -14.71 15.78
CA PHE A 82 -22.89 -15.29 16.35
C PHE A 82 -21.92 -15.79 15.28
N ILE A 83 -22.34 -16.64 14.34
CA ILE A 83 -21.42 -17.18 13.31
C ILE A 83 -20.89 -16.09 12.39
N ARG A 84 -21.73 -15.12 12.00
CA ARG A 84 -21.30 -14.00 11.17
C ARG A 84 -20.19 -13.22 11.87
N ARG A 85 -20.43 -12.83 13.13
CA ARG A 85 -19.49 -12.06 13.95
C ARG A 85 -18.19 -12.81 14.17
N ALA A 86 -18.25 -14.06 14.63
CA ALA A 86 -17.08 -14.90 14.87
C ALA A 86 -16.23 -15.10 13.59
N SER A 87 -16.88 -15.29 12.44
CA SER A 87 -16.18 -15.44 11.15
C SER A 87 -15.45 -14.15 10.77
N PHE A 88 -16.12 -12.99 10.88
CA PHE A 88 -15.48 -11.72 10.58
C PHE A 88 -14.36 -11.36 11.57
N ASP A 89 -14.52 -11.66 12.85
CA ASP A 89 -13.50 -11.39 13.88
C ASP A 89 -12.26 -12.27 13.69
N LEU A 90 -12.44 -13.58 13.50
CA LEU A 90 -11.31 -14.50 13.40
C LEU A 90 -10.69 -14.59 12.01
N ILE A 91 -11.48 -14.63 10.94
CA ILE A 91 -10.97 -14.88 9.59
C ILE A 91 -11.19 -13.71 8.61
N GLY A 92 -11.92 -12.67 9.02
CA GLY A 92 -12.14 -11.46 8.22
C GLY A 92 -13.03 -11.66 7.00
N LEU A 93 -13.79 -12.76 6.94
CA LEU A 93 -14.67 -13.13 5.85
C LEU A 93 -16.04 -13.54 6.40
N PRO A 94 -17.12 -13.37 5.62
CA PRO A 94 -18.42 -13.96 6.00
C PRO A 94 -18.35 -15.50 5.90
N PRO A 95 -19.17 -16.22 6.69
CA PRO A 95 -19.29 -17.67 6.54
C PRO A 95 -19.95 -18.02 5.20
N SER A 96 -19.66 -19.21 4.67
CA SER A 96 -20.42 -19.73 3.52
C SER A 96 -21.85 -20.14 3.91
N GLU A 97 -22.73 -20.28 2.90
CA GLU A 97 -24.12 -20.68 3.11
C GLU A 97 -24.23 -22.05 3.82
N SER A 98 -23.40 -23.02 3.42
CA SER A 98 -23.38 -24.36 4.03
C SER A 98 -22.87 -24.35 5.46
N GLU A 99 -21.87 -23.52 5.78
CA GLU A 99 -21.37 -23.35 7.15
C GLU A 99 -22.41 -22.71 8.05
N THR A 100 -23.13 -21.72 7.53
CA THR A 100 -24.23 -21.04 8.22
C THR A 100 -25.33 -22.04 8.61
N ASP A 101 -25.76 -22.87 7.67
CA ASP A 101 -26.82 -23.86 7.91
C ASP A 101 -26.35 -24.96 8.88
N ALA A 102 -25.15 -25.51 8.67
CA ALA A 102 -24.58 -26.52 9.55
C ALA A 102 -24.42 -26.02 10.99
N PHE A 103 -24.00 -24.76 11.17
CA PHE A 103 -23.89 -24.17 12.49
C PHE A 103 -25.25 -23.92 13.14
N ALA A 104 -26.22 -23.39 12.40
CA ALA A 104 -27.57 -23.17 12.92
C ALA A 104 -28.23 -24.49 13.37
N ASP A 105 -27.99 -25.59 12.67
CA ASP A 105 -28.49 -26.91 13.05
C ASP A 105 -27.73 -27.52 14.23
N SER A 106 -26.41 -27.33 14.31
CA SER A 106 -25.64 -27.74 15.50
C SER A 106 -26.08 -26.94 16.74
N TRP A 107 -26.28 -25.64 16.58
CA TRP A 107 -26.75 -24.74 17.65
C TRP A 107 -28.08 -25.18 18.24
N LYS A 108 -29.05 -25.60 17.42
CA LYS A 108 -30.35 -26.12 17.91
C LYS A 108 -30.19 -27.33 18.82
N LYS A 109 -29.16 -28.15 18.60
CA LYS A 109 -28.89 -29.36 19.42
C LYS A 109 -28.20 -28.98 20.72
N ASN A 110 -27.12 -28.20 20.64
CA ASN A 110 -26.36 -27.73 21.80
C ASN A 110 -25.57 -26.45 21.44
N PRO A 111 -26.00 -25.27 21.89
CA PRO A 111 -25.33 -24.01 21.59
C PRO A 111 -23.87 -23.94 22.07
N GLU A 112 -23.56 -24.44 23.26
CA GLU A 112 -22.21 -24.38 23.83
C GLU A 112 -21.21 -25.18 23.01
N THR A 113 -21.57 -26.41 22.65
CA THR A 113 -20.73 -27.29 21.82
C THR A 113 -20.58 -26.71 20.42
N ALA A 114 -21.67 -26.21 19.83
CA ALA A 114 -21.64 -25.56 18.52
C ALA A 114 -20.70 -24.34 18.49
N LYS A 115 -20.77 -23.45 19.50
CA LYS A 115 -19.87 -22.31 19.65
C LYS A 115 -18.41 -22.78 19.68
N LYS A 116 -18.09 -23.76 20.54
CA LYS A 116 -16.73 -24.31 20.67
C LYS A 116 -16.19 -24.87 19.36
N GLU A 117 -16.95 -25.73 18.68
CA GLU A 117 -16.55 -26.33 17.40
C GLU A 117 -16.33 -25.28 16.30
N LEU A 118 -17.21 -24.26 16.23
CA LEU A 118 -17.05 -23.17 15.29
C LEU A 118 -15.74 -22.39 15.54
N ILE A 119 -15.48 -22.03 16.80
CA ILE A 119 -14.27 -21.27 17.16
C ILE A 119 -13.01 -22.08 16.84
N GLU A 120 -12.96 -23.38 17.15
CA GLU A 120 -11.83 -24.24 16.75
C GLU A 120 -11.62 -24.25 15.24
N LYS A 121 -12.71 -24.41 14.48
CA LYS A 121 -12.65 -24.44 13.02
C LYS A 121 -12.10 -23.12 12.46
N LEU A 122 -12.56 -21.99 12.98
CA LEU A 122 -12.12 -20.66 12.53
C LEU A 122 -10.65 -20.39 12.91
N LEU A 123 -10.22 -20.76 14.12
CA LEU A 123 -8.84 -20.63 14.58
C LEU A 123 -7.86 -21.54 13.81
N ALA A 124 -8.34 -22.68 13.29
CA ALA A 124 -7.55 -23.57 12.44
C ALA A 124 -7.47 -23.11 10.97
N SER A 125 -8.31 -22.17 10.54
CA SER A 125 -8.34 -21.68 9.16
C SER A 125 -7.07 -20.88 8.82
N PRO A 126 -6.47 -21.04 7.63
CA PRO A 126 -5.34 -20.20 7.20
C PRO A 126 -5.71 -18.72 7.06
N ALA A 127 -7.01 -18.41 6.91
CA ALA A 127 -7.52 -17.05 6.88
C ALA A 127 -7.43 -16.34 8.24
N TYR A 128 -7.23 -17.08 9.34
CA TYR A 128 -6.99 -16.51 10.68
C TYR A 128 -5.73 -15.64 10.67
N GLY A 129 -4.60 -16.19 10.23
CA GLY A 129 -3.33 -15.47 10.14
C GLY A 129 -3.42 -14.28 9.19
N GLU A 130 -4.16 -14.39 8.08
CA GLU A 130 -4.40 -13.28 7.16
C GLU A 130 -5.17 -12.14 7.84
N ARG A 131 -6.19 -12.45 8.63
CA ARG A 131 -6.98 -11.46 9.38
C ARG A 131 -6.16 -10.82 10.48
N TRP A 132 -5.60 -11.61 11.39
CA TRP A 132 -4.89 -11.09 12.55
C TRP A 132 -3.56 -10.40 12.19
N ALA A 133 -2.94 -10.78 11.07
CA ALA A 133 -1.80 -10.02 10.54
C ALA A 133 -2.20 -8.59 10.18
N THR A 134 -3.42 -8.32 9.67
CA THR A 134 -3.80 -6.93 9.35
C THR A 134 -3.70 -6.01 10.56
N HIS A 135 -4.13 -6.49 11.74
CA HIS A 135 -4.04 -5.75 12.99
C HIS A 135 -2.60 -5.51 13.43
N TRP A 136 -1.73 -6.53 13.30
CA TRP A 136 -0.32 -6.37 13.60
C TRP A 136 0.39 -5.40 12.65
N LEU A 137 0.09 -5.49 11.35
CA LEU A 137 0.71 -4.66 10.32
C LEU A 137 0.38 -3.17 10.50
N ASP A 138 -0.76 -2.85 11.11
CA ASP A 138 -1.15 -1.48 11.41
C ASP A 138 -0.28 -0.86 12.52
N VAL A 139 0.02 -1.60 13.60
CA VAL A 139 0.83 -1.09 14.72
C VAL A 139 2.32 -1.01 14.38
N VAL A 140 2.82 -1.87 13.50
CA VAL A 140 4.23 -1.83 13.05
C VAL A 140 4.45 -0.89 11.87
N ARG A 141 3.42 -0.14 11.44
CA ARG A 141 3.49 0.84 10.35
C ARG A 141 3.90 0.21 9.02
N PHE A 142 3.43 -1.00 8.78
CA PHE A 142 3.80 -1.73 7.59
C PHE A 142 3.42 -0.97 6.32
N ALA A 143 4.41 -0.75 5.46
CA ALA A 143 4.22 -0.31 4.11
C ALA A 143 5.35 -0.81 3.21
N GLU A 144 5.01 -0.97 1.94
CA GLU A 144 5.87 -1.44 0.88
C GLU A 144 6.41 -0.28 0.03
N SER A 145 6.42 0.93 0.58
CA SER A 145 7.02 2.09 -0.06
C SER A 145 7.73 2.96 0.96
N ASP A 146 8.71 3.74 0.52
CA ASP A 146 9.59 4.50 1.39
C ASP A 146 8.93 5.69 2.12
N GLY A 147 7.84 6.22 1.56
CA GLY A 147 7.20 7.45 2.01
C GLY A 147 7.92 8.71 1.49
N TYR A 148 7.57 9.84 2.09
CA TYR A 148 8.13 11.17 1.82
C TYR A 148 8.02 11.64 0.37
N ARG A 149 9.09 12.06 -0.33
CA ARG A 149 8.96 12.66 -1.68
C ARG A 149 9.13 11.64 -2.79
N ALA A 150 10.10 10.74 -2.69
CA ALA A 150 10.35 9.73 -3.72
C ALA A 150 9.37 8.54 -3.65
N ASP A 151 8.99 8.10 -2.44
CA ASP A 151 8.09 6.96 -2.18
C ASP A 151 8.45 5.68 -2.96
N ASP A 152 9.76 5.39 -3.05
CA ASP A 152 10.28 4.22 -3.78
C ASP A 152 9.68 2.90 -3.23
N PHE A 153 9.38 1.96 -4.12
CA PHE A 153 8.73 0.70 -3.75
C PHE A 153 9.73 -0.30 -3.13
N ARG A 154 9.38 -0.86 -1.98
CA ARG A 154 10.13 -1.87 -1.22
C ARG A 154 9.72 -3.27 -1.67
N SER A 155 10.37 -3.78 -2.71
CA SER A 155 9.96 -5.01 -3.39
C SER A 155 10.00 -6.29 -2.55
N SER A 156 10.73 -6.31 -1.43
CA SER A 156 10.85 -7.46 -0.52
C SER A 156 10.14 -7.29 0.82
N ALA A 157 9.50 -6.14 1.07
CA ALA A 157 8.80 -5.89 2.34
C ALA A 157 7.64 -6.89 2.58
N TYR A 158 7.03 -7.42 1.53
CA TYR A 158 5.98 -8.44 1.63
C TYR A 158 6.41 -9.71 2.38
N LEU A 159 7.71 -10.03 2.44
CA LEU A 159 8.22 -11.19 3.15
C LEU A 159 7.95 -11.09 4.66
N TYR A 160 8.07 -9.88 5.22
CA TYR A 160 7.72 -9.61 6.62
C TYR A 160 6.22 -9.84 6.87
N ARG A 161 5.35 -9.34 5.98
CA ARG A 161 3.90 -9.62 6.06
C ARG A 161 3.63 -11.12 6.08
N ASP A 162 4.27 -11.88 5.18
CA ASP A 162 4.05 -13.31 5.08
C ASP A 162 4.58 -14.06 6.31
N TYR A 163 5.70 -13.60 6.89
CA TYR A 163 6.21 -14.10 8.17
C TYR A 163 5.20 -13.89 9.31
N VAL A 164 4.58 -12.71 9.40
CA VAL A 164 3.54 -12.43 10.41
C VAL A 164 2.34 -13.36 10.22
N ILE A 165 1.84 -13.51 8.99
CA ILE A 165 0.72 -14.41 8.67
C ILE A 165 1.05 -15.85 9.08
N ARG A 166 2.25 -16.36 8.72
CA ARG A 166 2.69 -17.71 9.09
C ARG A 166 2.79 -17.89 10.61
N SER A 167 3.43 -16.94 11.29
CA SER A 167 3.64 -16.99 12.75
C SER A 167 2.31 -17.06 13.49
N LEU A 168 1.32 -16.26 13.09
CA LEU A 168 -0.02 -16.31 13.67
C LEU A 168 -0.75 -17.62 13.35
N ASN A 169 -0.70 -18.10 12.10
CA ASN A 169 -1.34 -19.36 11.72
C ASN A 169 -0.78 -20.56 12.49
N GLN A 170 0.53 -20.58 12.72
CA GLN A 170 1.22 -21.61 13.51
C GLN A 170 1.01 -21.43 15.03
N ASP A 171 0.31 -20.37 15.45
CA ASP A 171 0.14 -19.99 16.85
C ASP A 171 1.50 -19.92 17.57
N LYS A 172 2.48 -19.26 16.92
CA LYS A 172 3.80 -19.03 17.50
C LYS A 172 3.65 -18.35 18.86
N PRO A 173 4.31 -18.83 19.93
CA PRO A 173 4.29 -18.16 21.23
C PRO A 173 4.63 -16.67 21.06
N TYR A 174 3.83 -15.79 21.65
CA TYR A 174 3.97 -14.34 21.44
C TYR A 174 5.34 -13.83 21.92
N ASP A 175 5.88 -14.38 23.00
CA ASP A 175 7.23 -14.09 23.48
C ASP A 175 8.31 -14.41 22.41
N GLN A 176 8.21 -15.56 21.75
CA GLN A 176 9.12 -15.93 20.67
C GLN A 176 8.95 -15.01 19.44
N PHE A 177 7.70 -14.68 19.08
CA PHE A 177 7.40 -13.76 18.00
C PHE A 177 8.02 -12.36 18.23
N VAL A 178 7.94 -11.84 19.45
CA VAL A 178 8.58 -10.56 19.83
C VAL A 178 10.11 -10.66 19.77
N ARG A 179 10.69 -11.75 20.30
CA ARG A 179 12.14 -11.99 20.29
C ARG A 179 12.72 -12.02 18.88
N GLU A 180 12.07 -12.74 17.97
CA GLU A 180 12.48 -12.79 16.56
C GLU A 180 12.41 -11.41 15.90
N GLN A 181 11.39 -10.61 16.19
CA GLN A 181 11.24 -9.29 15.57
C GLN A 181 12.29 -8.27 16.01
N LEU A 182 12.74 -8.33 17.26
CA LEU A 182 13.76 -7.41 17.78
C LEU A 182 15.19 -7.92 17.51
N ALA A 183 15.39 -9.24 17.58
CA ALA A 183 16.71 -9.86 17.68
C ALA A 183 16.84 -11.19 16.94
N GLY A 184 16.01 -11.46 15.92
CA GLY A 184 16.04 -12.73 15.18
C GLY A 184 17.43 -13.07 14.62
N ASP A 185 18.14 -12.10 14.07
CA ASP A 185 19.51 -12.26 13.59
C ASP A 185 20.52 -12.55 14.71
N GLU A 186 20.27 -12.07 15.93
CA GLU A 186 21.11 -12.36 17.10
C GLU A 186 20.86 -13.79 17.63
N ILE A 187 19.63 -14.29 17.50
CA ILE A 187 19.19 -15.63 17.93
C ILE A 187 19.71 -16.70 16.97
N ASP A 188 19.34 -16.61 15.69
CA ASP A 188 19.82 -17.52 14.65
C ASP A 188 19.85 -16.82 13.27
N PRO A 189 21.02 -16.30 12.84
CA PRO A 189 21.14 -15.60 11.57
C PRO A 189 21.05 -16.53 10.34
N LYS A 190 21.03 -17.86 10.54
CA LYS A 190 20.87 -18.84 9.46
C LYS A 190 19.41 -19.15 9.18
N ASP A 191 18.52 -18.88 10.13
CA ASP A 191 17.09 -19.10 9.95
C ASP A 191 16.46 -17.96 9.13
N PHE A 192 15.74 -18.34 8.08
CA PHE A 192 15.15 -17.37 7.16
C PHE A 192 14.08 -16.51 7.84
N ASP A 193 13.23 -17.11 8.67
CA ASP A 193 12.13 -16.40 9.32
C ASP A 193 12.66 -15.46 10.41
N HIS A 194 13.71 -15.85 11.14
CA HIS A 194 14.41 -14.99 12.10
C HIS A 194 14.97 -13.74 11.43
N MET A 195 15.64 -13.91 10.29
CA MET A 195 16.17 -12.77 9.53
C MET A 195 15.04 -11.86 9.04
N ILE A 196 13.96 -12.42 8.49
CA ILE A 196 12.80 -11.64 8.03
C ILE A 196 12.10 -10.88 9.15
N ALA A 197 11.97 -11.48 10.34
CA ALA A 197 11.27 -10.89 11.48
C ALA A 197 11.86 -9.53 11.89
N THR A 198 13.18 -9.36 11.78
CA THR A 198 13.88 -8.08 12.06
C THR A 198 13.47 -6.93 11.14
N GLY A 199 12.70 -7.21 10.08
CA GLY A 199 12.02 -6.21 9.25
C GLY A 199 11.10 -5.28 10.05
N PHE A 200 10.65 -5.68 11.26
CA PHE A 200 9.95 -4.83 12.22
C PHE A 200 10.65 -3.47 12.41
N LEU A 201 11.98 -3.47 12.56
CA LEU A 201 12.80 -2.27 12.77
C LEU A 201 13.06 -1.46 11.49
N ARG A 202 12.56 -1.89 10.32
CA ARG A 202 12.80 -1.25 9.01
C ARG A 202 11.56 -0.55 8.42
N HIS A 203 10.40 -0.66 9.06
CA HIS A 203 9.18 -0.09 8.49
C HIS A 203 9.04 1.43 8.57
N GLY A 204 9.97 2.16 9.20
CA GLY A 204 9.99 3.64 9.22
C GLY A 204 10.15 4.29 7.83
N VAL A 205 9.89 5.59 7.74
CA VAL A 205 10.07 6.39 6.52
C VAL A 205 11.56 6.49 6.18
N TYR A 206 11.89 6.38 4.89
CA TYR A 206 13.26 6.50 4.39
C TYR A 206 13.27 7.32 3.10
N GLU A 207 14.24 8.21 2.92
CA GLU A 207 14.38 8.99 1.69
C GLU A 207 15.81 8.83 1.18
N TRP A 208 16.00 8.05 0.10
CA TRP A 208 17.34 7.70 -0.37
C TRP A 208 18.15 8.92 -0.85
N ASN A 209 17.50 10.05 -1.20
CA ASN A 209 18.17 11.23 -1.73
C ASN A 209 18.51 12.31 -0.68
N GLN A 210 18.31 12.04 0.61
CA GLN A 210 18.58 13.00 1.69
C GLN A 210 20.10 13.28 1.82
N ARG A 211 20.52 14.56 1.76
CA ARG A 211 21.93 14.96 1.85
C ARG A 211 22.42 15.21 3.28
N ASN A 212 21.50 15.27 4.23
CA ASN A 212 21.83 15.26 5.65
C ASN A 212 21.75 13.82 6.20
N ALA A 213 22.83 13.06 6.02
CA ALA A 213 22.93 11.66 6.48
C ALA A 213 22.74 11.53 8.00
N ARG A 214 23.25 12.50 8.77
CA ARG A 214 23.13 12.54 10.23
C ARG A 214 21.68 12.64 10.67
N MET A 215 20.96 13.65 10.16
CA MET A 215 19.54 13.83 10.45
C MET A 215 18.71 12.61 10.06
N GLN A 216 18.98 12.02 8.89
CA GLN A 216 18.23 10.84 8.45
C GLN A 216 18.46 9.65 9.39
N TRP A 217 19.70 9.42 9.81
CA TRP A 217 20.02 8.33 10.74
C TRP A 217 19.42 8.55 12.13
N GLU A 218 19.44 9.80 12.63
CA GLU A 218 18.77 10.17 13.88
C GLU A 218 17.27 9.92 13.80
N LEU A 219 16.60 10.30 12.71
CA LEU A 219 15.18 10.02 12.49
C LEU A 219 14.90 8.51 12.50
N ILE A 220 15.74 7.71 11.85
CA ILE A 220 15.61 6.24 11.84
C ILE A 220 15.69 5.68 13.27
N LEU A 221 16.70 6.07 14.06
CA LEU A 221 16.86 5.62 15.45
C LEU A 221 15.67 6.03 16.33
N ASN A 222 15.19 7.26 16.19
CA ASN A 222 14.03 7.76 16.93
C ASN A 222 12.77 6.96 16.55
N GLU A 223 12.55 6.69 15.26
CA GLU A 223 11.40 5.91 14.79
C GLU A 223 11.41 4.45 15.29
N MET A 224 12.58 3.82 15.39
CA MET A 224 12.72 2.47 15.96
C MET A 224 12.50 2.49 17.48
N THR A 225 12.97 3.53 18.17
CA THR A 225 12.80 3.70 19.63
C THR A 225 11.31 3.89 19.96
N ASN A 226 10.64 4.80 19.24
CA ASN A 226 9.22 5.11 19.44
C ASN A 226 8.33 3.88 19.21
N VAL A 227 8.50 3.18 18.08
CA VAL A 227 7.66 2.00 17.79
C VAL A 227 7.90 0.87 18.76
N THR A 228 9.13 0.70 19.26
CA THR A 228 9.42 -0.35 20.24
C THR A 228 8.69 -0.06 21.55
N GLY A 229 8.69 1.20 22.02
CA GLY A 229 7.92 1.62 23.19
C GLY A 229 6.41 1.51 22.99
N GLU A 230 5.88 2.05 21.88
CA GLU A 230 4.44 2.04 21.59
C GLU A 230 3.91 0.61 21.39
N VAL A 231 4.60 -0.20 20.59
CA VAL A 231 4.12 -1.55 20.24
C VAL A 231 4.27 -2.51 21.41
N PHE A 232 5.38 -2.51 22.13
CA PHE A 232 5.62 -3.55 23.14
C PHE A 232 5.42 -3.09 24.58
N LEU A 233 5.52 -1.79 24.88
CA LEU A 233 5.32 -1.28 26.24
C LEU A 233 4.03 -0.47 26.38
N GLY A 234 3.38 -0.12 25.25
CA GLY A 234 2.19 0.71 25.25
C GLY A 234 2.48 2.13 25.75
N LEU A 235 3.67 2.66 25.50
CA LEU A 235 4.11 3.98 25.99
C LEU A 235 4.45 4.93 24.85
N GLY A 236 3.84 6.11 24.87
CA GLY A 236 4.12 7.22 23.95
C GLY A 236 5.40 7.99 24.34
N MET A 237 6.58 7.41 24.12
CA MET A 237 7.83 8.02 24.61
C MET A 237 8.33 9.21 23.76
N GLY A 238 7.65 9.58 22.69
CA GLY A 238 8.13 10.60 21.75
C GLY A 238 8.41 11.97 22.38
N CYS A 239 7.64 12.40 23.39
CA CYS A 239 7.93 13.66 24.09
C CYS A 239 9.23 13.58 24.91
N ALA A 240 9.58 12.40 25.42
CA ALA A 240 10.80 12.15 26.20
C ALA A 240 12.08 12.35 25.35
N GLN A 241 11.97 12.44 24.03
CA GLN A 241 13.12 12.68 23.15
C GLN A 241 13.78 14.04 23.43
N CYS A 242 13.01 15.09 23.67
CA CYS A 242 13.52 16.47 23.78
C CYS A 242 13.67 16.98 25.21
N HIS A 243 12.85 16.48 26.13
CA HIS A 243 12.84 16.82 27.56
C HIS A 243 12.21 15.66 28.33
N ASP A 244 12.31 15.62 29.67
CA ASP A 244 11.55 14.64 30.46
C ASP A 244 10.06 14.71 30.12
N HIS A 245 9.41 13.57 29.94
CA HIS A 245 8.06 13.52 29.43
C HIS A 245 7.12 14.38 30.30
N LYS A 246 6.27 15.19 29.65
CA LYS A 246 5.53 16.27 30.33
C LYS A 246 4.53 15.75 31.38
N PHE A 247 3.99 14.56 31.17
CA PHE A 247 2.89 14.00 31.97
C PHE A 247 3.29 12.66 32.58
N ASP A 248 3.69 11.72 31.73
CA ASP A 248 4.14 10.40 32.17
C ASP A 248 5.53 10.46 32.84
N PRO A 249 5.77 9.60 33.84
CA PRO A 249 7.07 9.48 34.54
C PRO A 249 8.13 8.78 33.70
N ILE A 250 8.42 9.33 32.52
CA ILE A 250 9.41 8.83 31.57
C ILE A 250 10.48 9.92 31.40
N LEU A 251 11.68 9.64 31.89
CA LEU A 251 12.78 10.59 31.79
C LEU A 251 13.33 10.64 30.37
N GLN A 252 13.93 11.77 29.99
CA GLN A 252 14.70 11.84 28.74
C GLN A 252 15.84 10.82 28.74
N LYS A 253 16.44 10.56 29.92
CA LYS A 253 17.42 9.49 30.08
C LYS A 253 16.82 8.12 29.72
N ASP A 254 15.58 7.82 30.10
CA ASP A 254 14.93 6.54 29.78
C ASP A 254 14.79 6.35 28.27
N TYR A 255 14.40 7.41 27.54
CA TYR A 255 14.30 7.39 26.08
C TYR A 255 15.62 7.00 25.41
N TYR A 256 16.71 7.67 25.76
CA TYR A 256 18.01 7.42 25.17
C TYR A 256 18.65 6.13 25.66
N SER A 257 18.32 5.68 26.88
CA SER A 257 18.75 4.38 27.39
C SER A 257 18.07 3.25 26.62
N LEU A 258 16.79 3.39 26.29
CA LEU A 258 16.11 2.46 25.38
C LEU A 258 16.72 2.50 23.97
N GLN A 259 16.93 3.70 23.41
CA GLN A 259 17.57 3.87 22.09
C GLN A 259 18.95 3.20 22.03
N SER A 260 19.69 3.20 23.15
CA SER A 260 21.03 2.61 23.19
C SER A 260 21.04 1.08 22.99
N PHE A 261 19.93 0.37 23.24
CA PHE A 261 19.78 -1.04 22.84
C PHE A 261 19.78 -1.23 21.32
N LEU A 262 19.39 -0.18 20.57
CA LEU A 262 19.28 -0.16 19.11
C LEU A 262 20.47 0.55 18.45
N SER A 263 21.46 0.99 19.21
CA SER A 263 22.57 1.82 18.71
C SER A 263 23.53 1.10 17.75
N SER A 264 23.54 -0.24 17.74
CA SER A 264 24.36 -1.06 16.84
C SER A 264 23.68 -1.40 15.52
N VAL A 265 22.40 -1.07 15.35
CA VAL A 265 21.60 -1.54 14.20
C VAL A 265 22.08 -1.01 12.87
N TRP A 266 21.79 -1.78 11.84
CA TRP A 266 22.11 -1.55 10.44
C TRP A 266 21.05 -2.19 9.54
N TRP A 267 20.71 -1.53 8.42
CA TRP A 267 19.85 -2.14 7.39
C TRP A 267 20.66 -2.50 6.14
N PRO A 268 20.98 -3.79 5.91
CA PRO A 268 21.66 -4.21 4.68
C PRO A 268 20.72 -4.05 3.46
N GLU A 269 21.28 -3.67 2.30
CA GLU A 269 20.52 -3.50 1.04
C GLU A 269 20.94 -4.47 -0.07
N ASP A 270 22.11 -5.07 0.08
CA ASP A 270 22.80 -5.92 -0.89
C ASP A 270 22.85 -7.38 -0.48
N GLN A 271 22.46 -7.70 0.75
CA GLN A 271 22.31 -9.07 1.23
C GLN A 271 21.14 -9.74 0.50
N ASN A 272 21.39 -10.92 -0.07
CA ASN A 272 20.34 -11.78 -0.59
C ASN A 272 19.83 -12.67 0.54
N ILE A 273 18.51 -12.85 0.59
CA ILE A 273 17.84 -13.71 1.55
C ILE A 273 17.11 -14.82 0.80
N GLY A 274 17.15 -16.03 1.35
CA GLY A 274 16.53 -17.20 0.73
C GLY A 274 16.67 -18.41 1.63
N GLN A 275 16.01 -19.49 1.25
CA GLN A 275 16.18 -20.79 1.90
C GLN A 275 17.61 -21.31 1.71
N PRO A 276 18.13 -22.18 2.60
CA PRO A 276 19.51 -22.65 2.54
C PRO A 276 19.93 -23.23 1.18
N ASP A 277 19.04 -23.97 0.50
CA ASP A 277 19.32 -24.54 -0.82
C ASP A 277 19.45 -23.46 -1.91
N GLN A 278 18.67 -22.38 -1.79
CA GLN A 278 18.69 -21.25 -2.70
C GLN A 278 19.97 -20.42 -2.53
N LEU A 279 20.39 -20.20 -1.28
CA LEU A 279 21.66 -19.53 -0.96
C LEU A 279 22.85 -20.35 -1.45
N LEU A 280 22.83 -21.67 -1.30
CA LEU A 280 23.88 -22.55 -1.81
C LEU A 280 24.01 -22.47 -3.35
N LYS A 281 22.87 -22.43 -4.07
CA LYS A 281 22.86 -22.21 -5.53
C LYS A 281 23.47 -20.86 -5.91
N LEU A 282 23.16 -19.80 -5.15
CA LEU A 282 23.75 -18.48 -5.37
C LEU A 282 25.26 -18.50 -5.12
N GLN A 283 25.73 -19.10 -4.01
CA GLN A 283 27.15 -19.21 -3.70
C GLN A 283 27.93 -19.96 -4.77
N LYS A 284 27.36 -21.06 -5.29
CA LYS A 284 27.95 -21.81 -6.40
C LYS A 284 28.10 -20.96 -7.66
N TRP A 285 27.03 -20.25 -8.04
CA TRP A 285 27.07 -19.32 -9.18
C TRP A 285 28.12 -18.21 -8.98
N GLU A 286 28.22 -17.67 -7.76
CA GLU A 286 29.21 -16.65 -7.43
C GLU A 286 30.64 -17.17 -7.56
N ALA A 287 30.92 -18.40 -7.09
CA ALA A 287 32.22 -19.03 -7.23
C ALA A 287 32.58 -19.29 -8.71
N GLU A 288 31.65 -19.80 -9.51
CA GLU A 288 31.87 -20.10 -10.94
C GLU A 288 32.12 -18.83 -11.78
N THR A 289 31.51 -17.70 -11.38
CA THR A 289 31.55 -16.45 -12.15
C THR A 289 32.55 -15.41 -11.62
N VAL A 290 33.30 -15.72 -10.55
CA VAL A 290 34.14 -14.74 -9.84
C VAL A 290 35.15 -14.06 -10.77
N GLU A 291 35.88 -14.83 -11.58
CA GLU A 291 36.93 -14.31 -12.47
C GLU A 291 36.39 -13.29 -13.48
N VAL A 292 35.24 -13.58 -14.09
CA VAL A 292 34.61 -12.69 -15.08
C VAL A 292 34.05 -11.44 -14.39
N ARG A 293 33.46 -11.59 -13.20
CA ARG A 293 32.94 -10.46 -12.42
C ARG A 293 34.05 -9.53 -11.94
N GLU A 294 35.22 -10.04 -11.56
CA GLU A 294 36.39 -9.24 -11.19
C GLU A 294 36.95 -8.46 -12.38
N LYS A 295 37.07 -9.09 -13.56
CA LYS A 295 37.47 -8.39 -14.80
C LYS A 295 36.47 -7.28 -15.16
N LEU A 296 35.17 -7.54 -15.01
CA LEU A 296 34.13 -6.52 -15.20
C LEU A 296 34.25 -5.40 -14.17
N LEU A 297 34.57 -5.71 -12.91
CA LEU A 297 34.73 -4.70 -11.86
C LEU A 297 35.95 -3.82 -12.11
N GLU A 298 37.08 -4.40 -12.53
CA GLU A 298 38.29 -3.63 -12.86
C GLU A 298 38.06 -2.68 -14.03
N LEU A 299 37.33 -3.12 -15.08
CA LEU A 299 36.91 -2.22 -16.17
C LEU A 299 36.02 -1.07 -15.68
N LYS A 300 35.14 -1.33 -14.71
CA LYS A 300 34.19 -0.34 -14.19
C LYS A 300 34.79 0.59 -13.14
N LYS A 301 35.95 0.24 -12.58
CA LYS A 301 36.54 0.84 -11.37
C LYS A 301 36.68 2.35 -11.41
N ASP A 302 37.27 2.91 -12.46
CA ASP A 302 37.50 4.37 -12.53
C ASP A 302 36.20 5.15 -12.66
N ILE A 303 35.22 4.60 -13.39
CA ILE A 303 33.88 5.18 -13.53
C ILE A 303 33.14 5.12 -12.18
N LEU A 304 33.21 3.99 -11.48
CA LEU A 304 32.62 3.83 -10.15
C LEU A 304 33.25 4.79 -9.15
N LYS A 305 34.59 4.90 -9.09
CA LYS A 305 35.31 5.87 -8.25
C LYS A 305 34.97 7.32 -8.60
N GLY A 306 34.78 7.62 -9.88
CA GLY A 306 34.32 8.94 -10.33
C GLY A 306 32.90 9.25 -9.83
N ASN A 307 31.99 8.29 -9.95
CA ASN A 307 30.61 8.41 -9.45
C ASN A 307 30.57 8.54 -7.93
N GLU A 308 31.33 7.72 -7.21
CA GLU A 308 31.50 7.77 -5.76
C GLU A 308 31.95 9.16 -5.31
N ARG A 309 33.07 9.69 -5.84
CA ARG A 309 33.55 11.05 -5.54
C ARG A 309 32.48 12.11 -5.82
N ASN A 310 31.72 11.97 -6.91
CA ASN A 310 30.67 12.91 -7.28
C ASN A 310 29.46 12.89 -6.33
N VAL A 311 29.19 11.77 -5.67
CA VAL A 311 28.15 11.64 -4.65
C VAL A 311 28.67 12.13 -3.31
N VAL A 312 29.84 11.65 -2.87
CA VAL A 312 30.45 11.98 -1.57
C VAL A 312 30.66 13.48 -1.42
N LYS A 313 31.10 14.19 -2.47
CA LYS A 313 31.29 15.65 -2.43
C LYS A 313 30.02 16.47 -2.16
N GLN A 314 28.83 15.86 -2.23
CA GLN A 314 27.55 16.52 -1.94
C GLN A 314 27.19 16.51 -0.46
N PHE A 315 27.97 15.83 0.38
CA PHE A 315 27.78 15.76 1.83
C PHE A 315 28.66 16.78 2.57
N PRO A 316 28.33 17.15 3.81
CA PRO A 316 29.17 18.00 4.65
C PRO A 316 30.61 17.46 4.83
N ALA A 317 31.56 18.35 5.08
CA ALA A 317 32.99 18.02 5.13
C ALA A 317 33.35 16.97 6.19
N ASP A 318 32.69 17.01 7.36
CA ASP A 318 32.86 16.00 8.43
C ASP A 318 32.44 14.60 7.97
N ILE A 319 31.34 14.49 7.22
CA ILE A 319 30.88 13.21 6.65
C ILE A 319 31.82 12.71 5.56
N GLN A 320 32.38 13.61 4.74
CA GLN A 320 33.39 13.24 3.74
C GLN A 320 34.65 12.71 4.42
N GLU A 321 35.11 13.35 5.50
CA GLU A 321 36.24 12.87 6.29
C GLU A 321 35.97 11.47 6.84
N MET A 322 34.81 11.24 7.47
CA MET A 322 34.39 9.92 7.95
C MET A 322 34.38 8.87 6.83
N TYR A 323 33.92 9.25 5.64
CA TYR A 323 33.87 8.38 4.46
C TYR A 323 35.27 7.94 4.01
N TYR A 324 36.26 8.84 4.06
CA TYR A 324 37.62 8.52 3.60
C TYR A 324 38.53 7.93 4.68
N LYS A 325 38.12 7.93 5.97
CA LYS A 325 38.80 7.14 7.01
C LYS A 325 38.86 5.66 6.62
N LYS A 326 39.88 4.94 7.07
CA LYS A 326 39.92 3.49 6.88
C LYS A 326 38.79 2.82 7.67
N PRO A 327 38.19 1.73 7.18
CA PRO A 327 37.10 1.05 7.90
C PRO A 327 37.42 0.72 9.35
N GLU A 328 38.67 0.35 9.65
CA GLU A 328 39.13 -0.02 11.00
C GLU A 328 39.29 1.18 11.94
N GLU A 329 39.40 2.39 11.40
CA GLU A 329 39.53 3.65 12.14
C GLU A 329 38.16 4.29 12.44
N ARG A 330 37.08 3.79 11.81
CA ARG A 330 35.73 4.31 12.01
C ARG A 330 35.11 3.72 13.27
N THR A 331 34.50 4.59 14.07
CA THR A 331 33.53 4.18 15.08
C THR A 331 32.28 3.60 14.40
N THR A 332 31.49 2.82 15.14
CA THR A 332 30.22 2.25 14.63
C THR A 332 29.26 3.32 14.12
N HIS A 333 29.19 4.47 14.81
CA HIS A 333 28.37 5.60 14.36
C HIS A 333 28.87 6.18 13.04
N GLU A 334 30.19 6.39 12.89
CA GLU A 334 30.77 6.85 11.63
C GLU A 334 30.50 5.86 10.51
N GLN A 335 30.64 4.56 10.75
CA GLN A 335 30.32 3.54 9.76
C GLN A 335 28.83 3.55 9.37
N GLN A 336 27.89 3.75 10.32
CA GLN A 336 26.46 3.91 10.00
C GLN A 336 26.20 5.10 9.07
N LEU A 337 26.84 6.25 9.32
CA LEU A 337 26.71 7.44 8.48
C LEU A 337 27.36 7.25 7.10
N VAL A 338 28.54 6.63 7.06
CA VAL A 338 29.22 6.27 5.79
C VAL A 338 28.35 5.32 4.97
N GLU A 339 27.68 4.39 5.63
CA GLU A 339 26.79 3.49 4.92
C GLU A 339 25.52 4.18 4.37
N MET A 340 24.98 5.20 5.05
CA MET A 340 23.94 6.06 4.46
C MET A 340 24.42 6.71 3.16
N VAL A 341 25.68 7.15 3.11
CA VAL A 341 26.29 7.68 1.88
C VAL A 341 26.46 6.57 0.83
N ASN A 342 26.97 5.40 1.23
CA ASN A 342 27.17 4.25 0.33
C ASN A 342 25.88 3.81 -0.36
N ARG A 343 24.72 3.86 0.32
CA ARG A 343 23.42 3.58 -0.32
C ARG A 343 23.16 4.50 -1.51
N GLN A 344 23.47 5.78 -1.39
CA GLN A 344 23.30 6.75 -2.48
C GLN A 344 24.33 6.54 -3.59
N VAL A 345 25.57 6.20 -3.24
CA VAL A 345 26.62 5.82 -4.20
C VAL A 345 26.16 4.61 -5.03
N ARG A 346 25.67 3.54 -4.38
CA ARG A 346 25.15 2.34 -5.03
C ARG A 346 23.94 2.67 -5.91
N GLN A 347 22.99 3.46 -5.41
CA GLN A 347 21.78 3.83 -6.16
C GLN A 347 22.10 4.66 -7.41
N LYS A 348 23.05 5.59 -7.32
CA LYS A 348 23.56 6.33 -8.49
C LYS A 348 24.32 5.42 -9.44
N GLY A 349 25.11 4.48 -8.91
CA GLY A 349 25.83 3.46 -9.68
C GLY A 349 24.91 2.57 -10.52
N LYS A 350 23.75 2.16 -9.97
CA LYS A 350 22.72 1.38 -10.69
C LYS A 350 22.15 2.12 -11.92
N ARG A 351 22.25 3.45 -11.97
CA ARG A 351 21.75 4.28 -13.09
C ARG A 351 22.80 4.56 -14.16
N ILE A 352 24.01 4.00 -14.03
CA ILE A 352 25.07 4.14 -15.04
C ILE A 352 24.71 3.24 -16.23
N LYS A 353 24.60 3.86 -17.40
CA LYS A 353 24.51 3.18 -18.69
C LYS A 353 25.91 2.82 -19.17
N TRP A 354 26.34 1.59 -18.92
CA TRP A 354 27.72 1.15 -19.10
C TRP A 354 28.17 1.19 -20.57
N GLU A 355 27.25 0.87 -21.48
CA GLU A 355 27.44 0.89 -22.93
C GLU A 355 27.76 2.29 -23.50
N GLU A 356 27.41 3.36 -22.77
CA GLU A 356 27.70 4.75 -23.13
C GLU A 356 29.00 5.27 -22.47
N LYS A 357 29.62 4.52 -21.55
CA LYS A 357 30.79 4.97 -20.78
C LYS A 357 32.14 4.47 -21.29
N PHE A 358 32.15 3.42 -22.12
CA PHE A 358 33.38 2.86 -22.66
C PHE A 358 33.64 3.35 -24.09
N LYS A 359 34.91 3.68 -24.39
CA LYS A 359 35.40 3.87 -25.76
C LYS A 359 35.41 2.53 -26.51
N GLU A 360 35.55 2.56 -27.83
CA GLU A 360 35.32 1.42 -28.73
C GLU A 360 36.06 0.12 -28.34
N GLU A 361 37.35 0.18 -27.98
CA GLU A 361 38.09 -1.02 -27.55
C GLU A 361 37.65 -1.56 -26.18
N LEU A 362 37.42 -0.69 -25.20
CA LEU A 362 36.95 -1.08 -23.86
C LEU A 362 35.51 -1.59 -23.91
N LYS A 363 34.70 -1.05 -24.82
CA LYS A 363 33.33 -1.51 -25.08
C LYS A 363 33.33 -2.94 -25.59
N LYS A 364 34.17 -3.27 -26.59
CA LYS A 364 34.33 -4.65 -27.06
C LYS A 364 34.74 -5.61 -25.94
N LYS A 365 35.68 -5.20 -25.07
CA LYS A 365 36.08 -5.99 -23.89
C LYS A 365 34.92 -6.18 -22.90
N TYR A 366 34.18 -5.12 -22.61
CA TYR A 366 33.01 -5.15 -21.74
C TYR A 366 31.91 -6.09 -22.28
N ASP A 367 31.59 -5.97 -23.56
CA ASP A 367 30.57 -6.80 -24.22
C ASP A 367 30.97 -8.27 -24.25
N ASN A 368 32.24 -8.58 -24.54
CA ASN A 368 32.76 -9.96 -24.50
C ASN A 368 32.66 -10.55 -23.09
N LEU A 369 33.08 -9.82 -22.04
CA LEU A 369 32.95 -10.29 -20.66
C LEU A 369 31.50 -10.49 -20.24
N ASN A 370 30.56 -9.67 -20.71
CA ASN A 370 29.14 -9.91 -20.46
C ASN A 370 28.61 -11.15 -21.20
N LEU A 371 29.05 -11.41 -22.43
CA LEU A 371 28.74 -12.65 -23.15
C LEU A 371 29.32 -13.88 -22.44
N GLN A 372 30.54 -13.77 -21.93
CA GLN A 372 31.17 -14.80 -21.11
C GLN A 372 30.39 -15.00 -19.81
N LEU A 373 29.94 -13.94 -19.14
CA LEU A 373 29.10 -14.07 -17.94
C LEU A 373 27.74 -14.72 -18.25
N ALA A 374 27.17 -14.41 -19.42
CA ALA A 374 25.90 -14.96 -19.88
C ALA A 374 25.99 -16.43 -20.34
N SER A 375 27.19 -16.98 -20.58
CA SER A 375 27.36 -18.40 -20.92
C SER A 375 27.30 -19.32 -19.68
N PHE A 376 27.46 -18.77 -18.48
CA PHE A 376 27.23 -19.49 -17.22
C PHE A 376 25.72 -19.68 -16.96
N SER A 377 25.41 -20.52 -15.97
CA SER A 377 24.04 -20.67 -15.49
C SER A 377 23.45 -19.31 -15.06
N PRO A 378 22.13 -19.05 -15.24
CA PRO A 378 21.54 -17.79 -14.83
C PRO A 378 21.70 -17.55 -13.32
N LYS A 379 22.05 -16.32 -12.94
CA LYS A 379 22.14 -15.93 -11.53
C LYS A 379 20.84 -16.26 -10.81
N PRO A 380 20.86 -17.03 -9.71
CA PRO A 380 19.68 -17.24 -8.88
C PRO A 380 19.07 -15.92 -8.43
N SER A 381 17.77 -15.74 -8.71
CA SER A 381 17.03 -14.55 -8.34
C SER A 381 16.50 -14.69 -6.92
N LEU A 382 17.16 -14.02 -5.97
CA LEU A 382 16.76 -13.96 -4.57
C LEU A 382 16.32 -12.54 -4.20
N PRO A 383 15.35 -12.39 -3.30
CA PRO A 383 14.97 -11.08 -2.79
C PRO A 383 16.14 -10.41 -2.06
N GLN A 384 16.25 -9.09 -2.23
CA GLN A 384 17.14 -8.27 -1.42
C GLN A 384 16.59 -8.17 0.00
N ALA A 385 17.47 -8.20 0.98
CA ALA A 385 17.10 -8.25 2.38
C ALA A 385 16.27 -7.04 2.79
N PHE A 386 15.10 -7.32 3.41
CA PHE A 386 14.30 -6.33 4.14
C PHE A 386 14.35 -6.57 5.64
N ILE A 387 15.57 -6.42 6.18
CA ILE A 387 15.93 -6.87 7.53
C ILE A 387 16.74 -5.80 8.28
N THR A 388 16.96 -6.04 9.56
CA THR A 388 17.86 -5.28 10.43
C THR A 388 18.86 -6.23 11.08
N THR A 389 20.12 -5.82 11.17
CA THR A 389 21.21 -6.57 11.82
C THR A 389 22.08 -5.64 12.66
N ASP A 390 22.99 -6.16 13.46
CA ASP A 390 24.06 -5.36 14.04
C ASP A 390 25.17 -5.10 13.02
N LEU A 391 25.70 -3.88 13.01
CA LEU A 391 26.83 -3.50 12.16
C LEU A 391 28.16 -4.02 12.68
N SER A 392 28.31 -4.08 14.01
CA SER A 392 29.51 -4.59 14.68
C SER A 392 29.22 -4.96 16.14
N VAL A 393 30.11 -5.73 16.75
CA VAL A 393 30.12 -6.07 18.18
C VAL A 393 30.35 -4.87 19.10
N ARG A 394 30.77 -3.73 18.54
CA ARG A 394 30.91 -2.47 19.28
C ARG A 394 29.71 -1.58 18.96
N PRO A 395 28.84 -1.26 19.91
CA PRO A 395 27.69 -0.39 19.66
C PRO A 395 28.12 1.07 19.46
N ALA A 396 27.29 1.86 18.78
CA ALA A 396 27.49 3.31 18.77
C ALA A 396 27.23 3.90 20.16
N ARG A 397 27.96 4.97 20.50
CA ARG A 397 27.74 5.71 21.75
C ARG A 397 26.43 6.48 21.67
N THR A 398 25.61 6.41 22.71
CA THR A 398 24.33 7.13 22.81
C THR A 398 24.45 8.25 23.83
N PHE A 399 23.94 9.43 23.50
CA PHE A 399 24.03 10.61 24.36
C PHE A 399 22.65 11.20 24.60
N VAL A 400 22.38 11.56 25.86
CA VAL A 400 21.28 12.42 26.25
C VAL A 400 21.62 13.86 25.82
N PRO A 401 20.78 14.53 25.02
CA PRO A 401 21.02 15.90 24.59
C PRO A 401 20.78 16.86 25.76
N GLY A 402 21.49 17.99 25.77
CA GLY A 402 21.41 18.97 26.84
C GLY A 402 22.57 19.97 26.75
N LYS A 403 22.71 20.84 27.76
CA LYS A 403 23.82 21.81 27.83
C LYS A 403 25.19 21.14 27.77
N LYS A 404 25.31 19.95 28.36
CA LYS A 404 26.44 19.03 28.21
C LYS A 404 25.88 17.69 27.79
N LYS A 405 26.41 17.12 26.70
CA LYS A 405 26.03 15.76 26.28
C LYS A 405 26.49 14.76 27.33
N GLN A 406 25.55 13.99 27.87
CA GLN A 406 25.84 12.91 28.82
C GLN A 406 25.68 11.58 28.11
N GLU A 407 26.71 10.74 28.14
CA GLU A 407 26.62 9.39 27.61
C GLU A 407 25.67 8.55 28.46
N THR A 408 24.86 7.72 27.82
CA THR A 408 23.99 6.75 28.48
C THR A 408 24.18 5.36 27.89
N PHE A 409 23.76 4.36 28.66
CA PHE A 409 23.91 2.94 28.35
C PHE A 409 22.54 2.25 28.36
N PRO A 410 22.45 1.00 27.89
CA PRO A 410 21.20 0.26 27.94
C PRO A 410 20.72 0.11 29.39
N GLU A 411 19.56 0.68 29.67
CA GLU A 411 18.85 0.59 30.94
C GLU A 411 17.36 0.46 30.64
N PHE A 412 16.63 -0.24 31.51
CA PHE A 412 15.17 -0.28 31.47
C PHE A 412 14.59 1.02 32.04
N LEU A 413 13.26 1.18 31.97
CA LEU A 413 12.59 2.36 32.52
C LEU A 413 12.95 2.56 33.99
N SER A 414 13.50 3.73 34.33
CA SER A 414 13.98 4.07 35.68
C SER A 414 12.91 3.83 36.76
N LEU A 415 11.66 4.13 36.44
CA LEU A 415 10.52 3.98 37.36
C LEU A 415 10.26 2.53 37.81
N LEU A 416 10.62 1.54 36.98
CA LEU A 416 10.47 0.13 37.33
C LEU A 416 11.53 -0.33 38.35
N ASN A 417 12.61 0.45 38.53
CA ASN A 417 13.73 0.15 39.43
C ASN A 417 14.27 -1.29 39.24
N LEU A 418 14.42 -1.70 37.99
CA LEU A 418 14.93 -3.02 37.61
C LEU A 418 16.47 -3.02 37.61
N PRO A 419 17.12 -4.18 37.84
CA PRO A 419 18.56 -4.28 37.68
C PRO A 419 18.97 -3.97 36.25
N SER A 420 20.20 -3.48 36.08
CA SER A 420 20.77 -3.23 34.75
C SER A 420 20.70 -4.49 33.87
N PRO A 421 20.43 -4.33 32.56
CA PRO A 421 20.33 -5.46 31.63
C PRO A 421 21.64 -6.23 31.57
N LYS A 422 21.54 -7.56 31.63
CA LYS A 422 22.68 -8.44 31.33
C LYS A 422 22.82 -8.54 29.81
N ILE A 423 23.90 -7.98 29.28
CA ILE A 423 24.19 -7.95 27.85
C ILE A 423 25.48 -8.72 27.61
N GLU A 424 25.40 -9.71 26.74
CA GLU A 424 26.53 -10.55 26.33
C GLU A 424 26.63 -10.55 24.82
N GLU A 425 27.86 -10.41 24.29
CA GLU A 425 28.11 -10.54 22.86
C GLU A 425 27.65 -11.93 22.39
N THR A 426 26.95 -11.98 21.26
CA THR A 426 26.45 -13.26 20.75
C THR A 426 27.55 -14.00 20.00
N LYS A 427 27.40 -15.33 19.89
CA LYS A 427 28.31 -16.17 19.09
C LYS A 427 28.35 -15.80 17.60
N ASN A 428 27.40 -14.99 17.14
CA ASN A 428 27.24 -14.56 15.76
C ASN A 428 27.91 -13.20 15.49
N GLY A 429 28.62 -12.63 16.46
CA GLY A 429 29.30 -11.33 16.30
C GLY A 429 28.36 -10.13 16.34
N THR A 430 27.24 -10.24 17.08
CA THR A 430 26.34 -9.12 17.39
C THR A 430 26.48 -8.70 18.84
N THR A 431 26.01 -7.50 19.19
CA THR A 431 26.20 -6.95 20.55
C THR A 431 25.38 -7.66 21.63
N GLY A 432 24.32 -8.39 21.27
CA GLY A 432 23.37 -9.01 22.19
C GLY A 432 22.44 -8.00 22.91
N ARG A 433 22.54 -6.71 22.56
CA ARG A 433 21.71 -5.66 23.16
C ARG A 433 20.24 -5.85 22.81
N ARG A 434 19.92 -6.15 21.54
CA ARG A 434 18.53 -6.33 21.12
C ARG A 434 17.91 -7.56 21.73
N LEU A 435 18.67 -8.65 21.86
CA LEU A 435 18.24 -9.85 22.55
C LEU A 435 17.98 -9.60 24.04
N ALA A 436 18.85 -8.86 24.73
CA ALA A 436 18.62 -8.48 26.13
C ALA A 436 17.34 -7.65 26.30
N LEU A 437 17.09 -6.69 25.41
CA LEU A 437 15.85 -5.91 25.40
C LEU A 437 14.63 -6.80 25.15
N ALA A 438 14.70 -7.68 24.16
CA ALA A 438 13.62 -8.57 23.80
C ALA A 438 13.26 -9.54 24.94
N ASN A 439 14.26 -10.12 25.61
CA ASN A 439 14.06 -11.00 26.76
C ASN A 439 13.38 -10.29 27.94
N TRP A 440 13.67 -9.00 28.15
CA TRP A 440 12.98 -8.21 29.17
C TRP A 440 11.54 -7.88 28.77
N ILE A 441 11.32 -7.47 27.52
CA ILE A 441 9.97 -7.20 27.00
C ILE A 441 9.09 -8.45 27.16
N THR A 442 9.64 -9.63 26.93
CA THR A 442 8.90 -10.90 26.98
C THR A 442 9.06 -11.65 28.30
N SER A 443 9.52 -10.96 29.35
CA SER A 443 9.57 -11.54 30.68
C SER A 443 8.15 -11.67 31.24
N PRO A 444 7.78 -12.81 31.87
CA PRO A 444 6.54 -12.95 32.62
C PRO A 444 6.33 -11.87 33.70
N ASP A 445 7.42 -11.31 34.21
CA ASP A 445 7.39 -10.29 35.26
C ASP A 445 7.26 -8.86 34.69
N ASN A 446 7.24 -8.70 33.35
CA ASN A 446 7.04 -7.40 32.73
C ASN A 446 5.55 -7.00 32.84
N PRO A 447 5.23 -5.89 33.54
CA PRO A 447 3.85 -5.52 33.81
C PRO A 447 3.14 -4.86 32.61
N LEU A 448 3.87 -4.48 31.55
CA LEU A 448 3.35 -3.70 30.43
C LEU A 448 3.04 -4.59 29.23
N SER A 449 4.02 -5.36 28.76
CA SER A 449 3.97 -6.01 27.44
C SER A 449 2.81 -6.97 27.27
N THR A 450 2.57 -7.82 28.27
CA THR A 450 1.47 -8.77 28.27
C THR A 450 0.12 -8.06 28.30
N ARG A 451 -0.04 -7.03 29.15
CA ARG A 451 -1.27 -6.23 29.21
C ARG A 451 -1.58 -5.55 27.87
N VAL A 452 -0.54 -5.03 27.19
CA VAL A 452 -0.68 -4.35 25.90
C VAL A 452 -1.22 -5.31 24.83
N ILE A 453 -0.63 -6.50 24.66
CA ILE A 453 -1.11 -7.44 23.64
C ILE A 453 -2.50 -7.99 23.98
N VAL A 454 -2.77 -8.29 25.26
CA VAL A 454 -4.10 -8.73 25.71
C VAL A 454 -5.15 -7.66 25.44
N ASN A 455 -4.86 -6.40 25.77
CA ASN A 455 -5.77 -5.28 25.52
C ASN A 455 -6.08 -5.12 24.02
N ARG A 456 -5.07 -5.26 23.15
CA ARG A 456 -5.29 -5.20 21.69
C ARG A 456 -6.14 -6.36 21.18
N ILE A 457 -5.93 -7.58 21.70
CA ILE A 457 -6.75 -8.74 21.33
C ILE A 457 -8.20 -8.52 21.74
N TRP A 458 -8.42 -8.05 22.98
CA TRP A 458 -9.74 -7.68 23.47
C TRP A 458 -10.39 -6.62 22.56
N GLN A 459 -9.65 -5.56 22.26
CA GLN A 459 -10.10 -4.48 21.38
C GLN A 459 -10.58 -4.98 20.02
N LYS A 460 -9.92 -5.96 19.41
CA LYS A 460 -10.35 -6.44 18.07
C LYS A 460 -11.60 -7.31 18.11
N HIS A 461 -11.99 -7.84 19.28
CA HIS A 461 -13.25 -8.56 19.48
C HIS A 461 -14.41 -7.61 19.85
N PHE A 462 -14.17 -6.59 20.68
CA PHE A 462 -15.22 -5.69 21.18
C PHE A 462 -15.19 -4.29 20.56
N GLY A 463 -14.30 -4.00 19.60
CA GLY A 463 -14.11 -2.67 19.01
C GLY A 463 -13.29 -1.70 19.87
N GLN A 464 -13.38 -1.82 21.21
CA GLN A 464 -12.65 -1.01 22.18
C GLN A 464 -11.89 -1.89 23.18
N GLY A 465 -10.68 -1.45 23.57
CA GLY A 465 -9.87 -2.14 24.58
C GLY A 465 -10.45 -1.96 25.99
N LEU A 466 -10.02 -2.81 26.93
CA LEU A 466 -10.25 -2.57 28.36
C LEU A 466 -9.58 -1.27 28.80
N VAL A 467 -8.40 -0.99 28.24
CA VAL A 467 -7.79 0.33 28.18
C VAL A 467 -8.09 0.89 26.81
N THR A 468 -8.82 2.01 26.77
CA THR A 468 -9.28 2.63 25.52
C THR A 468 -8.11 3.13 24.67
N THR A 469 -7.06 3.67 25.30
CA THR A 469 -5.84 4.13 24.64
C THR A 469 -4.83 2.99 24.43
N ALA A 470 -5.07 2.13 23.45
CA ALA A 470 -4.32 0.87 23.27
C ALA A 470 -2.78 0.97 23.02
N ASN A 471 -2.26 2.16 22.70
CA ASN A 471 -0.82 2.44 22.55
C ASN A 471 -0.27 3.41 23.61
N ASP A 472 -1.11 3.82 24.56
CA ASP A 472 -0.74 4.76 25.61
C ASP A 472 -1.39 4.35 26.94
N PHE A 473 -0.64 3.61 27.74
CA PHE A 473 -0.98 3.22 29.11
C PHE A 473 -0.49 4.27 30.12
N GLY A 474 0.11 5.38 29.65
CA GLY A 474 0.60 6.49 30.46
C GLY A 474 -0.51 7.23 31.21
N PHE A 475 -0.15 8.33 31.86
CA PHE A 475 -1.06 9.25 32.53
C PHE A 475 -1.92 10.08 31.58
N LEU A 476 -1.54 10.18 30.31
CA LEU A 476 -2.42 10.72 29.27
C LEU A 476 -3.44 9.69 28.77
N GLY A 477 -3.19 8.40 28.98
CA GLY A 477 -4.12 7.33 28.71
C GLY A 477 -5.21 7.19 29.78
N GLU A 478 -6.21 6.35 29.48
CA GLU A 478 -7.26 6.01 30.45
C GLU A 478 -6.89 4.76 31.25
N PRO A 479 -7.28 4.66 32.54
CA PRO A 479 -7.17 3.41 33.28
C PRO A 479 -8.09 2.33 32.69
N PRO A 480 -7.80 1.04 32.91
CA PRO A 480 -8.66 -0.03 32.42
C PRO A 480 -10.04 0.01 33.07
N SER A 481 -11.10 -0.21 32.29
CA SER A 481 -12.48 -0.37 32.81
C SER A 481 -12.60 -1.58 33.74
N HIS A 482 -11.87 -2.66 33.44
CA HIS A 482 -11.82 -3.89 34.21
C HIS A 482 -10.36 -4.28 34.53
N PRO A 483 -9.71 -3.64 35.53
CA PRO A 483 -8.31 -3.90 35.84
C PRO A 483 -8.03 -5.35 36.23
N ALA A 484 -8.92 -5.97 37.03
CA ALA A 484 -8.77 -7.35 37.46
C ALA A 484 -8.89 -8.35 36.29
N LEU A 485 -9.78 -8.07 35.34
CA LEU A 485 -9.93 -8.86 34.12
C LEU A 485 -8.68 -8.74 33.22
N LEU A 486 -8.14 -7.52 33.05
CA LEU A 486 -6.92 -7.31 32.27
C LEU A 486 -5.74 -8.10 32.85
N ASP A 487 -5.55 -8.05 34.18
CA ASP A 487 -4.51 -8.82 34.86
C ASP A 487 -4.74 -10.33 34.76
N PHE A 488 -5.98 -10.78 34.92
CA PHE A 488 -6.34 -12.19 34.75
C PHE A 488 -6.02 -12.71 33.34
N LEU A 489 -6.47 -12.00 32.31
CA LEU A 489 -6.21 -12.39 30.91
C LEU A 489 -4.71 -12.33 30.58
N SER A 490 -3.96 -11.42 31.20
CA SER A 490 -2.51 -11.33 31.06
C SER A 490 -1.81 -12.54 31.66
N ASN A 491 -2.17 -12.96 32.88
CA ASN A 491 -1.64 -14.20 33.46
C ASN A 491 -2.04 -15.42 32.64
N TYR A 492 -3.31 -15.50 32.23
CA TYR A 492 -3.80 -16.61 31.41
C TYR A 492 -2.99 -16.78 30.13
N LEU A 493 -2.61 -15.69 29.46
CA LEU A 493 -1.77 -15.76 28.26
C LEU A 493 -0.40 -16.37 28.58
N VAL A 494 0.25 -15.95 29.67
CA VAL A 494 1.57 -16.47 30.09
C VAL A 494 1.48 -17.94 30.51
N GLU A 495 0.46 -18.31 31.29
CA GLU A 495 0.20 -19.69 31.77
C GLU A 495 -0.15 -20.65 30.64
N ASN A 496 -0.65 -20.14 29.50
CA ASN A 496 -0.95 -20.92 28.30
C ASN A 496 0.10 -20.71 27.21
N ASP A 497 1.38 -20.71 27.59
CA ASP A 497 2.55 -20.69 26.69
C ASP A 497 2.52 -19.56 25.65
N TRP A 498 2.00 -18.39 26.04
CA TRP A 498 1.90 -17.20 25.19
C TRP A 498 1.11 -17.43 23.89
N LYS A 499 0.19 -18.40 23.87
CA LYS A 499 -0.62 -18.77 22.70
C LYS A 499 -1.81 -17.85 22.54
N LEU A 500 -1.83 -17.09 21.43
CA LEU A 500 -2.90 -16.12 21.17
C LEU A 500 -4.24 -16.82 20.88
N LYS A 501 -4.23 -17.97 20.21
CA LYS A 501 -5.47 -18.71 19.92
C LYS A 501 -6.18 -19.18 21.19
N SER A 502 -5.43 -19.53 22.23
CA SER A 502 -6.00 -19.89 23.54
C SER A 502 -6.71 -18.72 24.21
N LEU A 503 -6.19 -17.50 24.08
CA LEU A 503 -6.83 -16.29 24.57
C LEU A 503 -8.08 -15.93 23.76
N HIS A 504 -8.04 -16.03 22.42
CA HIS A 504 -9.22 -15.84 21.58
C HIS A 504 -10.36 -16.78 21.97
N ARG A 505 -10.05 -18.07 22.17
CA ARG A 505 -11.03 -19.08 22.59
C ARG A 505 -11.69 -18.71 23.92
N LEU A 506 -10.90 -18.32 24.92
CA LEU A 506 -11.42 -17.92 26.22
C LEU A 506 -12.42 -16.75 26.12
N ILE A 507 -12.05 -15.72 25.35
CA ILE A 507 -12.89 -14.53 25.15
C ILE A 507 -14.17 -14.88 24.38
N MET A 508 -14.05 -15.59 23.26
CA MET A 508 -15.19 -15.81 22.35
C MET A 508 -16.19 -16.87 22.85
N LEU A 509 -15.79 -17.70 23.81
CA LEU A 509 -16.68 -18.65 24.49
C LEU A 509 -17.33 -18.06 25.75
N SER A 510 -17.15 -16.77 26.02
CA SER A 510 -17.83 -16.11 27.13
C SER A 510 -19.24 -15.67 26.74
N ASP A 511 -20.14 -15.62 27.73
CA ASP A 511 -21.48 -15.08 27.55
C ASP A 511 -21.45 -13.60 27.17
N THR A 512 -20.45 -12.85 27.66
CA THR A 512 -20.18 -11.46 27.31
C THR A 512 -19.97 -11.28 25.81
N TYR A 513 -19.13 -12.12 25.16
CA TYR A 513 -18.97 -12.10 23.70
C TYR A 513 -20.24 -12.59 22.98
N GLY A 514 -20.97 -13.54 23.59
CA GLY A 514 -22.20 -14.12 23.05
C GLY A 514 -23.42 -13.20 23.06
N GLN A 515 -23.38 -12.03 23.70
CA GLN A 515 -24.50 -11.08 23.76
C GLN A 515 -24.95 -10.58 22.38
N THR A 516 -26.24 -10.22 22.24
CA THR A 516 -26.73 -9.47 21.08
C THR A 516 -26.45 -7.97 21.20
N ALA A 517 -26.12 -7.31 20.09
CA ALA A 517 -26.06 -5.85 20.00
C ALA A 517 -27.42 -5.20 19.69
N ARG A 518 -28.46 -5.99 19.37
CA ARG A 518 -29.80 -5.51 18.98
C ARG A 518 -30.66 -5.05 20.17
N ARG A 519 -30.09 -5.02 21.37
CA ARG A 519 -30.74 -4.45 22.56
C ARG A 519 -30.60 -2.94 22.55
N GLU A 520 -31.73 -2.25 22.52
CA GLU A 520 -31.78 -0.81 22.75
C GLU A 520 -31.39 -0.49 24.21
N PRO A 521 -30.56 0.54 24.46
CA PRO A 521 -30.23 0.98 25.80
C PRO A 521 -31.49 1.39 26.58
N SER A 522 -31.63 0.92 27.83
CA SER A 522 -32.62 1.47 28.75
C SER A 522 -32.16 2.84 29.27
N ASP A 523 -33.08 3.68 29.74
CA ASP A 523 -32.74 5.00 30.31
C ASP A 523 -31.62 4.92 31.36
N LYS A 524 -31.68 3.89 32.21
CA LYS A 524 -30.65 3.60 33.21
C LYS A 524 -29.27 3.32 32.60
N ALA A 525 -29.20 2.51 31.56
CA ALA A 525 -27.95 2.13 30.90
C ALA A 525 -27.36 3.33 30.15
N SER A 526 -28.21 4.13 29.49
CA SER A 526 -27.82 5.39 28.86
C SER A 526 -27.28 6.43 29.85
N LEU A 527 -27.75 6.41 31.10
CA LEU A 527 -27.28 7.32 32.15
C LEU A 527 -25.97 6.83 32.80
N GLN A 528 -25.87 5.53 33.10
CA GLN A 528 -24.75 4.97 33.87
C GLN A 528 -23.54 4.61 33.01
N ASP A 529 -23.76 4.07 31.81
CA ASP A 529 -22.70 3.64 30.89
C ASP A 529 -23.11 3.90 29.42
N PRO A 530 -23.21 5.19 29.02
CA PRO A 530 -23.64 5.56 27.67
C PRO A 530 -22.72 5.03 26.56
N GLN A 531 -21.43 4.82 26.87
CA GLN A 531 -20.45 4.30 25.91
C GLN A 531 -20.38 2.77 25.88
N ASN A 532 -21.15 2.06 26.73
CA ASN A 532 -21.10 0.60 26.86
C ASN A 532 -19.68 0.08 27.21
N GLN A 533 -18.92 0.82 28.03
CA GLN A 533 -17.59 0.42 28.49
C GLN A 533 -17.64 -0.78 29.44
N LEU A 534 -18.76 -0.97 30.13
CA LEU A 534 -19.01 -2.10 31.04
C LEU A 534 -19.55 -3.34 30.31
N LEU A 535 -19.78 -3.24 28.98
CA LEU A 535 -20.18 -4.35 28.11
C LEU A 535 -21.47 -5.06 28.56
N TRP A 536 -22.46 -4.28 29.03
CA TRP A 536 -23.81 -4.76 29.33
C TRP A 536 -24.60 -5.18 28.08
N ARG A 537 -24.06 -4.91 26.89
CA ARG A 537 -24.46 -5.51 25.60
C ARG A 537 -23.23 -5.65 24.67
N PHE A 538 -23.37 -6.42 23.59
CA PHE A 538 -22.33 -6.41 22.56
C PHE A 538 -22.32 -5.07 21.81
N PRO A 539 -21.16 -4.45 21.58
CA PRO A 539 -21.07 -3.20 20.83
C PRO A 539 -21.27 -3.43 19.32
N PRO A 540 -22.17 -2.69 18.65
CA PRO A 540 -22.27 -2.73 17.19
C PRO A 540 -20.93 -2.33 16.54
N ARG A 541 -20.48 -3.08 15.53
CA ARG A 541 -19.16 -2.86 14.90
C ARG A 541 -19.26 -2.74 13.39
N ARG A 542 -18.67 -1.69 12.81
CA ARG A 542 -18.51 -1.59 11.36
C ARG A 542 -17.44 -2.57 10.86
N LEU A 543 -17.65 -3.15 9.69
CA LEU A 543 -16.60 -3.89 8.99
C LEU A 543 -15.45 -2.96 8.62
N SER A 544 -14.20 -3.44 8.80
CA SER A 544 -13.02 -2.70 8.35
C SER A 544 -12.95 -2.63 6.82
N ALA A 545 -12.17 -1.70 6.28
CA ALA A 545 -11.88 -1.60 4.84
C ALA A 545 -11.63 -2.95 4.14
N GLU A 546 -10.76 -3.78 4.73
CA GLU A 546 -10.41 -5.10 4.22
C GLU A 546 -11.61 -6.05 4.28
N GLN A 547 -12.37 -6.04 5.38
CA GLN A 547 -13.56 -6.89 5.53
C GLN A 547 -14.64 -6.50 4.52
N ILE A 548 -14.89 -5.19 4.30
CA ILE A 548 -15.86 -4.71 3.29
C ILE A 548 -15.46 -5.22 1.91
N ARG A 549 -14.21 -4.95 1.51
CA ARG A 549 -13.70 -5.32 0.19
C ARG A 549 -13.68 -6.84 0.00
N ASP A 550 -13.15 -7.58 0.97
CA ASP A 550 -13.03 -9.04 0.90
C ASP A 550 -14.40 -9.72 0.98
N ALA A 551 -15.35 -9.20 1.77
CA ALA A 551 -16.72 -9.70 1.81
C ALA A 551 -17.40 -9.52 0.45
N MET A 552 -17.29 -8.35 -0.19
CA MET A 552 -17.88 -8.16 -1.53
C MET A 552 -17.31 -9.12 -2.57
N LEU A 553 -16.00 -9.41 -2.52
CA LEU A 553 -15.36 -10.38 -3.40
C LEU A 553 -15.78 -11.83 -3.07
N PHE A 554 -15.94 -12.16 -1.79
CA PHE A 554 -16.36 -13.48 -1.35
C PHE A 554 -17.80 -13.78 -1.75
N THR A 555 -18.73 -12.86 -1.46
CA THR A 555 -20.16 -13.03 -1.72
C THR A 555 -20.45 -13.04 -3.22
N SER A 556 -19.72 -12.25 -4.01
CA SER A 556 -19.79 -12.29 -5.48
C SER A 556 -19.17 -13.54 -6.11
N GLY A 557 -18.41 -14.33 -5.34
CA GLY A 557 -17.75 -15.56 -5.80
C GLY A 557 -16.45 -15.31 -6.58
N GLU A 558 -15.83 -14.15 -6.41
CA GLU A 558 -14.65 -13.74 -7.17
C GLU A 558 -13.35 -13.85 -6.38
N LEU A 559 -13.43 -13.85 -5.05
CA LEU A 559 -12.27 -13.92 -4.17
C LEU A 559 -11.40 -15.15 -4.50
N LYS A 560 -10.13 -14.89 -4.84
CA LYS A 560 -9.11 -15.90 -5.07
C LYS A 560 -8.24 -16.05 -3.83
N THR A 561 -8.00 -17.29 -3.44
CA THR A 561 -7.07 -17.64 -2.38
C THR A 561 -5.62 -17.43 -2.86
N LYS A 562 -4.76 -17.02 -1.93
CA LYS A 562 -3.32 -16.83 -2.13
C LYS A 562 -2.61 -17.17 -0.83
N SER A 563 -1.40 -17.72 -0.91
CA SER A 563 -0.59 -18.06 0.26
C SER A 563 0.71 -17.27 0.18
N GLY A 564 0.71 -16.05 0.71
CA GLY A 564 1.88 -15.17 0.65
C GLY A 564 2.30 -14.77 -0.78
N GLY A 565 3.53 -14.26 -0.91
CA GLY A 565 4.15 -13.82 -2.16
C GLY A 565 3.90 -12.34 -2.48
N SER A 566 4.55 -11.84 -3.54
CA SER A 566 4.54 -10.42 -3.92
C SER A 566 3.14 -9.81 -3.98
N SER A 567 3.02 -8.58 -3.50
CA SER A 567 1.75 -7.86 -3.39
C SER A 567 1.13 -7.53 -4.75
N VAL A 568 -0.20 -7.50 -4.79
CA VAL A 568 -1.02 -7.32 -6.01
C VAL A 568 -1.62 -5.91 -6.09
N ASP A 569 -2.12 -5.55 -7.27
CA ASP A 569 -2.89 -4.32 -7.44
C ASP A 569 -4.24 -4.36 -6.71
N GLY A 570 -4.78 -3.19 -6.35
CA GLY A 570 -6.06 -3.06 -5.63
C GLY A 570 -7.27 -3.66 -6.35
N ASN A 571 -7.24 -3.74 -7.69
CA ASN A 571 -8.32 -4.39 -8.47
C ASN A 571 -8.21 -5.92 -8.53
N SER A 572 -7.12 -6.49 -8.03
CA SER A 572 -6.92 -7.94 -8.03
C SER A 572 -7.92 -8.61 -7.08
N PRO A 573 -8.54 -9.73 -7.45
CA PRO A 573 -9.57 -10.37 -6.63
C PRO A 573 -8.97 -11.20 -5.47
N HIS A 574 -7.82 -10.83 -4.92
CA HIS A 574 -7.24 -11.48 -3.74
C HIS A 574 -7.63 -10.73 -2.47
N ARG A 575 -7.42 -11.37 -1.31
CA ARG A 575 -7.56 -10.77 0.02
C ARG A 575 -6.82 -9.44 0.11
N SER A 576 -7.41 -8.49 0.81
CA SER A 576 -6.90 -7.12 0.92
C SER A 576 -5.53 -7.03 1.60
N VAL A 577 -5.18 -8.00 2.46
CA VAL A 577 -3.85 -8.10 3.08
C VAL A 577 -2.71 -8.25 2.05
N TYR A 578 -3.01 -8.76 0.86
CA TYR A 578 -2.03 -8.91 -0.24
C TYR A 578 -2.01 -7.73 -1.22
N VAL A 579 -2.87 -6.72 -1.04
CA VAL A 579 -2.87 -5.51 -1.87
C VAL A 579 -1.68 -4.65 -1.48
N LYS A 580 -1.03 -4.02 -2.48
CA LYS A 580 0.12 -3.14 -2.25
C LYS A 580 -0.21 -2.03 -1.26
N LYS A 581 0.52 -1.97 -0.14
CA LYS A 581 0.40 -0.89 0.85
C LYS A 581 1.44 0.20 0.58
N LYS A 582 1.04 1.25 -0.16
CA LYS A 582 1.88 2.42 -0.46
C LYS A 582 1.44 3.65 0.34
N ARG A 583 2.39 4.40 0.86
CA ARG A 583 2.18 5.57 1.72
C ARG A 583 1.56 6.76 0.97
N ASN A 584 2.16 7.19 -0.14
CA ASN A 584 1.69 8.38 -0.87
C ASN A 584 0.65 8.06 -1.94
N SER A 585 0.36 6.79 -2.19
CA SER A 585 -0.58 6.35 -3.20
C SER A 585 -1.36 5.12 -2.72
N PRO A 586 -2.14 5.28 -1.62
CA PRO A 586 -2.89 4.16 -1.05
C PRO A 586 -3.99 3.68 -2.02
N ASP A 587 -4.43 2.44 -1.84
CA ASP A 587 -5.58 1.93 -2.58
C ASP A 587 -6.84 2.76 -2.27
N ARG A 588 -7.64 3.06 -3.30
CA ARG A 588 -8.77 3.99 -3.18
C ARG A 588 -9.90 3.47 -2.30
N ILE A 589 -10.23 2.17 -2.40
CA ILE A 589 -11.31 1.59 -1.60
C ILE A 589 -10.84 1.44 -0.16
N LEU A 590 -9.63 0.90 0.04
CA LEU A 590 -9.10 0.73 1.39
C LEU A 590 -8.96 2.07 2.13
N TYR A 591 -8.40 3.08 1.46
CA TYR A 591 -8.24 4.42 2.04
C TYR A 591 -9.58 5.09 2.35
N ALA A 592 -10.59 4.94 1.46
CA ALA A 592 -11.90 5.55 1.69
C ALA A 592 -12.60 4.98 2.94
N PHE A 593 -12.32 3.74 3.31
CA PHE A 593 -12.83 3.07 4.52
C PHE A 593 -11.78 3.04 5.65
N ASP A 594 -10.98 4.09 5.75
CA ASP A 594 -10.12 4.38 6.91
C ASP A 594 -8.98 3.37 7.15
N ALA A 595 -8.51 2.66 6.11
CA ALA A 595 -7.31 1.85 6.23
C ALA A 595 -6.08 2.73 6.53
N PRO A 596 -5.24 2.35 7.53
CA PRO A 596 -4.06 3.14 7.89
C PRO A 596 -3.07 3.31 6.73
N ALA A 597 -2.53 4.53 6.57
CA ALA A 597 -1.55 4.84 5.53
C ALA A 597 -0.14 4.32 5.82
N GLY A 598 0.14 3.90 7.06
CA GLY A 598 1.44 3.35 7.47
C GLY A 598 2.52 4.40 7.76
N PHE A 599 2.17 5.66 8.04
CA PHE A 599 3.13 6.68 8.49
C PHE A 599 3.45 6.60 9.98
N SER A 600 2.44 6.30 10.80
CA SER A 600 2.52 6.21 12.26
C SER A 600 1.89 4.91 12.73
N SER A 601 2.24 4.46 13.94
CA SER A 601 1.64 3.27 14.53
C SER A 601 0.14 3.53 14.70
N SER A 602 -0.68 2.59 14.24
CA SER A 602 -2.14 2.72 14.30
C SER A 602 -2.73 1.59 15.12
N SER A 603 -2.84 1.80 16.44
CA SER A 603 -3.51 0.85 17.35
C SER A 603 -5.03 0.83 17.15
N GLU A 604 -5.57 1.98 16.77
CA GLU A 604 -6.98 2.20 16.53
C GLU A 604 -7.19 2.67 15.10
N ARG A 605 -8.35 2.33 14.53
CA ARG A 605 -8.76 2.85 13.22
C ARG A 605 -9.92 3.81 13.45
N LEU A 606 -9.94 4.88 12.68
CA LEU A 606 -11.10 5.75 12.64
C LEU A 606 -12.25 4.98 12.00
N ASP A 607 -13.38 4.86 12.69
CA ASP A 607 -14.61 4.32 12.09
C ASP A 607 -15.50 5.46 11.65
N THR A 608 -15.10 6.12 10.56
CA THR A 608 -15.88 7.23 10.02
C THR A 608 -17.07 6.71 9.21
N THR A 609 -18.18 7.45 9.28
CA THR A 609 -19.33 7.29 8.39
C THR A 609 -19.53 8.60 7.65
N THR A 610 -19.12 8.63 6.38
CA THR A 610 -19.12 9.87 5.58
C THR A 610 -19.97 9.74 4.33
N SER A 611 -20.50 10.87 3.84
CA SER A 611 -21.24 10.92 2.58
C SER A 611 -20.39 10.48 1.39
N THR A 612 -19.07 10.70 1.43
CA THR A 612 -18.13 10.28 0.38
C THR A 612 -17.98 8.76 0.32
N GLN A 613 -17.95 8.06 1.46
CA GLN A 613 -17.98 6.59 1.50
C GLN A 613 -19.27 6.04 0.90
N ALA A 614 -20.43 6.61 1.27
CA ALA A 614 -21.72 6.20 0.72
C ALA A 614 -21.83 6.45 -0.78
N LEU A 615 -21.39 7.63 -1.26
CA LEU A 615 -21.35 7.96 -2.69
C LEU A 615 -20.37 7.08 -3.47
N LEU A 616 -19.25 6.69 -2.85
CA LEU A 616 -18.31 5.75 -3.45
C LEU A 616 -18.95 4.36 -3.60
N LEU A 617 -19.65 3.86 -2.58
CA LEU A 617 -20.37 2.58 -2.68
C LEU A 617 -21.47 2.63 -3.75
N ARG A 618 -22.18 3.75 -3.84
CA ARG A 618 -23.30 3.92 -4.75
C ARG A 618 -22.88 4.11 -6.21
N ASN A 619 -21.81 4.85 -6.47
CA ASN A 619 -21.50 5.34 -7.82
C ASN A 619 -20.21 4.74 -8.42
N ASN A 620 -19.34 4.11 -7.63
CA ASN A 620 -18.06 3.61 -8.14
C ASN A 620 -18.25 2.31 -8.96
N PRO A 621 -17.63 2.17 -10.15
CA PRO A 621 -17.74 0.97 -10.99
C PRO A 621 -17.33 -0.34 -10.28
N TRP A 622 -16.24 -0.31 -9.52
CA TRP A 622 -16.20 -0.76 -8.12
C TRP A 622 -17.19 -1.84 -7.64
N PRO A 623 -18.05 -1.48 -6.66
CA PRO A 623 -19.13 -2.32 -6.14
C PRO A 623 -20.16 -2.77 -7.19
N HIS A 624 -20.45 -1.98 -8.22
CA HIS A 624 -21.37 -2.37 -9.30
C HIS A 624 -20.89 -3.65 -10.01
N ALA A 625 -19.59 -3.75 -10.28
CA ALA A 625 -19.01 -4.95 -10.87
C ALA A 625 -19.12 -6.18 -9.95
N ARG A 626 -19.14 -5.99 -8.61
CA ARG A 626 -19.31 -7.08 -7.63
C ARG A 626 -20.77 -7.51 -7.56
N ALA A 627 -21.70 -6.55 -7.56
CA ALA A 627 -23.13 -6.79 -7.60
C ALA A 627 -23.55 -7.58 -8.86
N LEU A 628 -23.00 -7.21 -10.03
CA LEU A 628 -23.23 -7.95 -11.27
C LEU A 628 -22.67 -9.38 -11.23
N ALA A 629 -21.49 -9.56 -10.65
CA ALA A 629 -20.91 -10.90 -10.48
C ALA A 629 -21.75 -11.76 -9.51
N MET A 630 -22.20 -11.19 -8.39
CA MET A 630 -23.11 -11.85 -7.46
C MET A 630 -24.44 -12.21 -8.11
N ALA A 631 -25.03 -11.32 -8.91
CA ALA A 631 -26.23 -11.63 -9.67
C ALA A 631 -26.03 -12.80 -10.63
N LYS A 632 -24.91 -12.82 -11.39
CA LYS A 632 -24.58 -13.93 -12.29
C LYS A 632 -24.39 -15.26 -11.55
N LYS A 633 -23.82 -15.24 -10.34
CA LYS A 633 -23.66 -16.41 -9.47
C LYS A 633 -25.01 -17.03 -9.11
N PHE A 634 -26.02 -16.22 -8.80
CA PHE A 634 -27.32 -16.70 -8.31
C PHE A 634 -28.44 -16.79 -9.37
N ALA A 635 -28.23 -16.23 -10.57
CA ALA A 635 -29.20 -16.19 -11.66
C ALA A 635 -29.72 -17.57 -12.14
N LYS A 636 -29.06 -18.67 -11.79
CA LYS A 636 -29.42 -20.05 -12.19
C LYS A 636 -30.32 -20.79 -11.20
N SER A 637 -30.88 -20.13 -10.19
CA SER A 637 -31.73 -20.81 -9.19
C SER A 637 -33.14 -21.09 -9.73
N GLU A 638 -33.79 -22.12 -9.17
CA GLU A 638 -35.07 -22.66 -9.66
C GLU A 638 -36.26 -21.68 -9.57
N SER A 639 -36.21 -20.70 -8.65
CA SER A 639 -37.26 -19.68 -8.49
C SER A 639 -36.71 -18.36 -7.96
N THR A 640 -37.41 -17.25 -8.23
CA THR A 640 -37.06 -15.91 -7.71
C THR A 640 -36.95 -15.88 -6.19
N LYS A 641 -37.88 -16.55 -5.48
CA LYS A 641 -37.86 -16.66 -4.02
C LYS A 641 -36.60 -17.38 -3.53
N SER A 642 -36.22 -18.47 -4.19
CA SER A 642 -34.98 -19.20 -3.90
C SER A 642 -33.74 -18.35 -4.16
N THR A 643 -33.71 -17.62 -5.27
CA THR A 643 -32.62 -16.68 -5.60
C THR A 643 -32.44 -15.62 -4.52
N ILE A 644 -33.52 -14.93 -4.11
CA ILE A 644 -33.49 -13.91 -3.06
C ILE A 644 -32.98 -14.52 -1.75
N SER A 645 -33.51 -15.69 -1.37
CA SER A 645 -33.10 -16.35 -0.13
C SER A 645 -31.61 -16.68 -0.09
N LYS A 646 -31.03 -17.15 -1.20
CA LYS A 646 -29.59 -17.41 -1.33
C LYS A 646 -28.75 -16.13 -1.29
N ILE A 647 -29.21 -15.05 -1.92
CA ILE A 647 -28.52 -13.75 -1.89
C ILE A 647 -28.43 -13.22 -0.45
N PHE A 648 -29.55 -13.22 0.28
CA PHE A 648 -29.58 -12.80 1.68
C PHE A 648 -28.70 -13.69 2.56
N LYS A 649 -28.78 -15.01 2.39
CA LYS A 649 -27.92 -15.94 3.14
C LYS A 649 -26.44 -15.71 2.83
N SER A 650 -26.07 -15.52 1.57
CA SER A 650 -24.68 -15.24 1.19
C SER A 650 -24.19 -13.86 1.68
N ALA A 651 -25.04 -12.83 1.70
CA ALA A 651 -24.65 -11.48 2.08
C ALA A 651 -24.64 -11.27 3.61
N TYR A 652 -25.68 -11.76 4.29
CA TYR A 652 -25.96 -11.49 5.70
C TYR A 652 -25.78 -12.71 6.60
N ALA A 653 -25.46 -13.89 6.07
CA ALA A 653 -25.32 -15.14 6.83
C ALA A 653 -26.59 -15.50 7.64
N ARG A 654 -27.77 -15.15 7.14
CA ARG A 654 -29.07 -15.54 7.69
C ARG A 654 -30.12 -15.73 6.60
N PRO A 655 -31.19 -16.48 6.85
CA PRO A 655 -32.36 -16.50 5.98
C PRO A 655 -32.99 -15.11 5.82
N ALA A 656 -33.51 -14.83 4.63
CA ALA A 656 -34.39 -13.69 4.42
C ALA A 656 -35.71 -13.90 5.16
N THR A 657 -36.21 -12.85 5.80
CA THR A 657 -37.57 -12.83 6.34
C THR A 657 -38.60 -12.80 5.21
N GLN A 658 -39.84 -13.16 5.51
CA GLN A 658 -40.91 -13.15 4.51
C GLN A 658 -41.15 -11.73 3.95
N ALA A 659 -41.07 -10.69 4.80
CA ALA A 659 -41.16 -9.29 4.37
C ALA A 659 -40.02 -8.87 3.44
N GLU A 660 -38.78 -9.31 3.70
CA GLU A 660 -37.63 -9.03 2.83
C GLU A 660 -37.75 -9.73 1.48
N ILE A 661 -38.31 -10.95 1.46
CA ILE A 661 -38.61 -11.68 0.23
C ILE A 661 -39.65 -10.91 -0.58
N GLU A 662 -40.76 -10.51 0.03
CA GLU A 662 -41.84 -9.75 -0.63
C GLU A 662 -41.34 -8.40 -1.15
N LEU A 663 -40.55 -7.67 -0.36
CA LEU A 663 -39.96 -6.40 -0.77
C LEU A 663 -38.99 -6.58 -1.94
N SER A 664 -38.14 -7.61 -1.89
CA SER A 664 -37.20 -7.92 -2.97
C SER A 664 -37.92 -8.37 -4.23
N GLN A 665 -38.98 -9.15 -4.11
CA GLN A 665 -39.85 -9.54 -5.24
C GLN A 665 -40.52 -8.32 -5.84
N SER A 666 -41.16 -7.48 -5.02
CA SER A 666 -41.75 -6.22 -5.48
C SER A 666 -40.72 -5.32 -6.14
N PHE A 667 -39.50 -5.24 -5.62
CA PHE A 667 -38.41 -4.46 -6.23
C PHE A 667 -38.04 -5.03 -7.61
N LEU A 668 -37.86 -6.35 -7.73
CA LEU A 668 -37.54 -6.99 -9.00
C LEU A 668 -38.68 -6.86 -10.01
N ASP A 669 -39.93 -7.05 -9.57
CA ASP A 669 -41.12 -6.90 -10.40
C ASP A 669 -41.28 -5.45 -10.85
N GLN A 670 -41.13 -4.48 -9.95
CA GLN A 670 -41.09 -3.06 -10.31
C GLN A 670 -39.96 -2.77 -11.27
N TRP A 671 -38.78 -3.36 -11.11
CA TRP A 671 -37.66 -3.10 -12.02
C TRP A 671 -37.88 -3.73 -13.41
N LEU A 672 -38.51 -4.90 -13.46
CA LEU A 672 -38.89 -5.60 -14.70
C LEU A 672 -40.09 -4.95 -15.40
N ASN A 673 -41.04 -4.40 -14.63
CA ASN A 673 -42.27 -3.75 -15.09
C ASN A 673 -42.08 -2.24 -15.34
N ASN A 674 -41.18 -1.56 -14.60
CA ASN A 674 -40.70 -0.20 -14.85
C ASN A 674 -39.52 -0.20 -15.84
N GLN A 675 -39.52 -1.13 -16.80
CA GLN A 675 -39.15 -0.61 -18.12
C GLN A 675 -40.21 0.46 -18.39
N GLU A 676 -39.85 1.75 -18.26
CA GLU A 676 -40.60 2.80 -18.91
C GLU A 676 -41.00 2.23 -20.28
N PRO A 677 -42.30 2.22 -20.64
CA PRO A 677 -42.74 1.64 -21.91
C PRO A 677 -41.89 2.33 -22.92
N ASN A 678 -40.90 1.61 -23.48
CA ASN A 678 -39.72 2.15 -24.15
C ASN A 678 -40.01 3.60 -24.43
N LYS A 679 -39.68 4.54 -23.52
CA LYS A 679 -39.84 5.96 -23.87
C LYS A 679 -38.93 5.97 -25.05
N GLU A 680 -39.50 5.91 -26.27
CA GLU A 680 -38.78 6.07 -27.52
C GLU A 680 -37.90 7.23 -27.15
N PRO A 681 -36.58 6.99 -26.99
CA PRO A 681 -35.71 7.85 -26.19
C PRO A 681 -36.08 9.22 -26.63
N GLN A 682 -36.75 10.00 -25.73
CA GLN A 682 -37.74 11.00 -26.15
C GLN A 682 -37.22 11.51 -27.44
N VAL A 683 -37.90 11.23 -28.57
CA VAL A 683 -37.54 11.86 -29.81
C VAL A 683 -37.74 13.33 -29.45
N ILE A 684 -36.72 13.96 -28.83
CA ILE A 684 -36.05 15.09 -29.41
C ILE A 684 -36.09 14.64 -30.84
N GLU A 685 -37.07 15.17 -31.54
CA GLU A 685 -36.88 15.43 -32.91
C GLU A 685 -35.56 16.22 -32.92
N THR A 686 -34.42 15.51 -32.90
CA THR A 686 -33.69 15.43 -34.11
C THR A 686 -34.74 15.04 -35.14
N LYS A 687 -35.48 16.06 -35.61
CA LYS A 687 -35.26 16.53 -36.95
C LYS A 687 -33.94 15.92 -37.32
N THR A 688 -33.99 14.91 -38.16
CA THR A 688 -32.92 14.74 -39.12
C THR A 688 -32.79 16.09 -39.79
N ASP A 689 -32.20 17.06 -39.08
CA ASP A 689 -31.38 18.05 -39.68
C ASP A 689 -30.37 17.15 -40.33
N LYS A 690 -30.46 17.17 -41.64
CA LYS A 690 -29.59 16.45 -42.55
C LYS A 690 -28.16 16.99 -42.43
N SER A 691 -27.76 17.54 -41.28
CA SER A 691 -26.47 18.10 -40.91
C SER A 691 -26.03 17.51 -39.56
N ILE A 692 -25.00 16.66 -39.59
CA ILE A 692 -24.26 16.30 -38.38
C ILE A 692 -23.33 17.50 -38.12
N ASP A 693 -23.83 18.60 -37.55
CA ASP A 693 -23.03 19.82 -37.39
C ASP A 693 -21.71 19.59 -36.64
N HIS A 694 -21.64 18.53 -35.83
CA HIS A 694 -20.44 18.04 -35.15
C HIS A 694 -20.54 16.52 -34.89
N LEU A 695 -19.41 15.82 -34.99
CA LEU A 695 -19.27 14.42 -34.58
C LEU A 695 -18.91 14.33 -33.10
N SER A 696 -19.77 13.69 -32.29
CA SER A 696 -19.51 13.43 -30.87
C SER A 696 -18.91 12.04 -30.67
N LEU A 697 -17.76 11.97 -29.98
CA LEU A 697 -17.05 10.71 -29.71
C LEU A 697 -17.21 10.23 -28.24
N TYR A 698 -18.24 10.76 -27.57
CA TYR A 698 -18.44 10.63 -26.12
C TYR A 698 -19.07 9.29 -25.67
N GLN A 699 -19.38 8.37 -26.58
CA GLN A 699 -20.06 7.11 -26.27
C GLN A 699 -19.29 5.91 -26.81
N ASN A 700 -19.25 4.82 -26.05
CA ASN A 700 -18.60 3.58 -26.48
C ASN A 700 -19.66 2.63 -27.09
N PRO A 701 -19.65 2.33 -28.41
CA PRO A 701 -18.75 2.84 -29.44
C PRO A 701 -19.47 3.73 -30.48
N PRO A 702 -18.79 4.76 -30.99
CA PRO A 702 -18.52 4.70 -32.42
C PRO A 702 -17.02 4.83 -32.70
N ARG A 703 -16.48 3.90 -33.49
CA ARG A 703 -15.13 3.99 -34.05
C ARG A 703 -15.25 4.28 -35.53
N ILE A 704 -14.75 5.43 -35.97
CA ILE A 704 -14.65 5.74 -37.40
C ILE A 704 -13.26 5.32 -37.85
N TYR A 705 -13.21 4.34 -38.74
CA TYR A 705 -11.96 3.91 -39.35
C TYR A 705 -12.11 3.73 -40.85
N GLN A 706 -11.10 4.16 -41.59
CA GLN A 706 -10.97 3.87 -43.01
C GLN A 706 -10.17 2.59 -43.17
N LYS A 707 -10.66 1.65 -44.00
CA LYS A 707 -10.03 0.33 -44.20
C LYS A 707 -8.63 0.42 -44.82
N LYS A 708 -8.36 1.47 -45.59
CA LYS A 708 -7.05 1.80 -46.16
C LYS A 708 -6.53 3.07 -45.50
N GLY A 709 -5.24 3.08 -45.20
CA GLY A 709 -4.54 4.27 -44.70
C GLY A 709 -4.30 5.30 -45.81
N ILE A 710 -3.85 6.49 -45.41
CA ILE A 710 -3.50 7.57 -46.33
C ILE A 710 -1.98 7.64 -46.47
N GLU A 711 -1.50 7.83 -47.71
CA GLU A 711 -0.10 8.13 -48.00
C GLU A 711 0.11 9.65 -48.00
N LEU A 712 1.06 10.11 -47.18
CA LEU A 712 1.24 11.53 -46.86
C LEU A 712 2.55 12.14 -47.42
N GLY A 713 3.38 11.35 -48.10
CA GLY A 713 4.63 11.82 -48.71
C GLY A 713 5.61 12.42 -47.69
N SER A 714 6.46 13.35 -48.15
CA SER A 714 7.47 14.02 -47.32
C SER A 714 6.98 15.30 -46.64
N SER A 715 5.75 15.75 -46.91
CA SER A 715 5.13 16.84 -46.16
C SER A 715 3.61 16.73 -46.16
N TRP A 716 2.98 17.05 -45.04
CA TRP A 716 1.52 17.06 -44.91
C TRP A 716 1.05 17.96 -43.79
N THR A 717 -0.23 18.33 -43.80
CA THR A 717 -0.89 19.11 -42.76
C THR A 717 -2.16 18.40 -42.31
N ILE A 718 -2.34 18.29 -41.00
CA ILE A 718 -3.59 17.84 -40.36
C ILE A 718 -4.25 19.05 -39.69
N GLU A 719 -5.52 19.29 -39.98
CA GLU A 719 -6.31 20.36 -39.38
C GLU A 719 -7.62 19.84 -38.81
N ALA A 720 -8.06 20.41 -37.69
CA ALA A 720 -9.34 20.10 -37.09
C ALA A 720 -9.97 21.31 -36.40
N ILE A 721 -11.30 21.38 -36.45
CA ILE A 721 -12.09 22.22 -35.55
C ILE A 721 -12.74 21.29 -34.53
N THR A 722 -12.31 21.39 -33.27
CA THR A 722 -12.63 20.40 -32.24
C THR A 722 -12.72 21.02 -30.85
N ARG A 723 -13.54 20.41 -29.99
CA ARG A 723 -13.58 20.69 -28.55
C ARG A 723 -13.15 19.44 -27.80
N LEU A 724 -12.25 19.61 -26.83
CA LEU A 724 -11.85 18.57 -25.88
C LEU A 724 -12.48 18.89 -24.53
N ASP A 725 -13.36 18.03 -24.02
CA ASP A 725 -14.09 18.29 -22.77
C ASP A 725 -13.28 17.89 -21.54
N HIS A 726 -12.56 16.77 -21.62
CA HIS A 726 -11.74 16.25 -20.53
C HIS A 726 -10.51 15.50 -21.04
N ILE A 727 -9.48 15.38 -20.19
CA ILE A 727 -8.30 14.54 -20.43
C ILE A 727 -8.38 13.26 -19.60
N HIS A 728 -7.67 12.21 -20.02
CA HIS A 728 -7.58 10.99 -19.24
C HIS A 728 -6.87 11.26 -17.88
N ALA A 729 -7.27 10.55 -16.83
CA ALA A 729 -6.60 10.62 -15.51
C ALA A 729 -5.23 9.90 -15.48
N ASN A 730 -4.87 9.22 -16.57
CA ASN A 730 -3.62 8.49 -16.74
C ASN A 730 -2.72 9.15 -17.79
N ALA A 731 -1.73 8.42 -18.32
CA ALA A 731 -0.79 8.92 -19.32
C ALA A 731 -1.27 8.69 -20.78
N TYR A 732 -2.49 8.19 -21.01
CA TYR A 732 -3.01 7.99 -22.36
C TYR A 732 -3.21 9.31 -23.09
N VAL A 733 -2.68 9.42 -24.30
CA VAL A 733 -2.95 10.55 -25.21
C VAL A 733 -4.43 10.57 -25.61
N ASN A 734 -5.08 11.73 -25.55
CA ASN A 734 -6.38 11.97 -26.20
C ASN A 734 -6.12 12.03 -27.71
N THR A 735 -6.32 10.91 -28.40
CA THR A 735 -5.93 10.78 -29.81
C THR A 735 -7.05 11.27 -30.70
N LEU A 736 -6.80 12.35 -31.44
CA LEU A 736 -7.74 12.84 -32.44
C LEU A 736 -7.67 11.98 -33.70
N LEU A 737 -6.47 11.55 -34.10
CA LEU A 737 -6.25 10.80 -35.32
C LEU A 737 -5.01 9.93 -35.23
N SER A 738 -5.08 8.72 -35.77
CA SER A 738 -3.97 7.77 -35.75
C SER A 738 -3.97 6.88 -36.98
N GLN A 739 -2.80 6.73 -37.60
CA GLN A 739 -2.48 5.64 -38.52
C GLN A 739 -1.26 4.93 -37.97
N TRP A 740 -1.51 4.03 -37.02
CA TRP A 740 -0.47 3.34 -36.28
C TRP A 740 -0.93 1.95 -35.85
N SER A 741 -0.09 0.96 -36.13
CA SER A 741 -0.30 -0.45 -35.77
C SER A 741 -0.10 -0.77 -34.29
N GLY A 742 0.40 0.17 -33.49
CA GLY A 742 0.73 -0.03 -32.07
C GLY A 742 2.16 -0.55 -31.82
N SER A 743 2.97 -0.71 -32.87
CA SER A 743 4.38 -1.12 -32.79
C SER A 743 5.31 0.06 -33.06
N HIS A 744 6.37 0.23 -32.25
CA HIS A 744 7.42 1.22 -32.50
C HIS A 744 8.41 0.80 -33.62
N GLN A 745 8.24 -0.40 -34.19
CA GLN A 745 9.09 -0.92 -35.26
C GLN A 745 8.49 -0.71 -36.65
N LYS A 746 7.25 -0.22 -36.74
CA LYS A 746 6.57 0.05 -38.02
C LYS A 746 6.27 1.53 -38.12
N ALA A 747 6.53 2.10 -39.30
CA ALA A 747 6.21 3.48 -39.60
C ALA A 747 4.75 3.80 -39.28
N GLY A 748 4.49 4.97 -38.74
CA GLY A 748 3.15 5.35 -38.29
C GLY A 748 3.14 6.64 -37.52
N TRP A 749 1.95 7.15 -37.25
CA TRP A 749 1.81 8.43 -36.58
C TRP A 749 0.52 8.53 -35.76
N THR A 750 0.56 9.39 -34.74
CA THR A 750 -0.59 9.72 -33.89
C THR A 750 -0.58 11.19 -33.57
N PHE A 751 -1.73 11.83 -33.73
CA PHE A 751 -1.98 13.23 -33.47
C PHE A 751 -2.98 13.39 -32.32
N GLY A 752 -2.62 14.17 -31.29
CA GLY A 752 -3.47 14.29 -30.11
C GLY A 752 -2.96 15.22 -29.02
N ILE A 753 -3.59 15.12 -27.85
CA ILE A 753 -3.33 15.99 -26.69
C ILE A 753 -3.00 15.12 -25.47
N THR A 754 -1.97 15.49 -24.73
CA THR A 754 -1.50 14.74 -23.55
C THR A 754 -2.46 14.82 -22.37
N SER A 755 -2.37 13.84 -21.47
CA SER A 755 -3.26 13.67 -20.31
C SER A 755 -2.57 13.93 -18.97
N ALA A 756 -3.31 13.77 -17.86
CA ALA A 756 -2.92 14.21 -16.53
C ALA A 756 -1.55 13.69 -16.04
N LYS A 757 -1.15 12.48 -16.47
CA LYS A 757 0.14 11.86 -16.08
C LYS A 757 1.17 11.79 -17.20
N SER A 758 1.02 12.61 -18.23
CA SER A 758 2.00 12.66 -19.33
C SER A 758 3.35 13.19 -18.84
N ALA A 759 4.44 12.63 -19.36
CA ALA A 759 5.80 13.14 -19.16
C ALA A 759 6.06 14.49 -19.88
N TYR A 760 5.18 14.87 -20.81
CA TYR A 760 5.28 16.08 -21.64
C TYR A 760 4.30 17.17 -21.21
N GLU A 761 4.00 17.24 -19.90
CA GLU A 761 2.95 18.09 -19.31
C GLU A 761 1.51 17.73 -19.76
N PRO A 762 0.48 17.99 -18.94
CA PRO A 762 -0.91 17.75 -19.33
C PRO A 762 -1.41 18.81 -20.32
N ARG A 763 -2.33 18.40 -21.21
CA ARG A 763 -2.95 19.25 -22.24
C ARG A 763 -2.00 19.79 -23.32
N ASN A 764 -0.77 19.30 -23.38
CA ASN A 764 0.19 19.62 -24.40
C ASN A 764 -0.24 19.01 -25.75
N PHE A 765 -0.17 19.81 -26.79
CA PHE A 765 -0.49 19.40 -28.15
C PHE A 765 0.72 18.69 -28.79
N ILE A 766 0.53 17.45 -29.24
CA ILE A 766 1.65 16.56 -29.63
C ILE A 766 1.43 15.86 -30.97
N MET A 767 2.55 15.55 -31.62
CA MET A 767 2.62 14.63 -32.76
C MET A 767 3.58 13.49 -32.42
N GLN A 768 3.13 12.26 -32.59
CA GLN A 768 3.96 11.08 -32.40
C GLN A 768 4.26 10.50 -33.77
N LEU A 769 5.54 10.37 -34.11
CA LEU A 769 6.01 9.88 -35.41
C LEU A 769 6.91 8.67 -35.23
N ILE A 770 6.76 7.70 -36.12
CA ILE A 770 7.66 6.57 -36.29
C ILE A 770 8.11 6.58 -37.75
N GLY A 771 9.41 6.72 -37.99
CA GLY A 771 9.97 6.80 -39.33
C GLY A 771 11.48 6.69 -39.31
N GLU A 772 12.09 6.73 -40.48
CA GLU A 772 13.54 6.58 -40.64
C GLU A 772 14.28 7.86 -40.30
N ASN A 773 15.41 7.73 -39.59
CA ASN A 773 16.37 8.81 -39.40
C ASN A 773 17.42 8.83 -40.52
N ILE A 774 18.37 9.77 -40.47
CA ILE A 774 19.48 9.88 -41.45
C ILE A 774 20.33 8.61 -41.53
N GLY A 775 20.39 7.81 -40.45
CA GLY A 775 21.11 6.54 -40.40
C GLY A 775 20.36 5.34 -40.99
N GLY A 776 19.11 5.53 -41.46
CA GLY A 776 18.26 4.44 -41.96
C GLY A 776 17.54 3.64 -40.87
N ASP A 777 17.68 4.01 -39.59
CA ASP A 777 17.00 3.35 -38.48
C ASP A 777 15.56 3.87 -38.33
N THR A 778 14.60 2.96 -38.14
CA THR A 778 13.23 3.33 -37.75
C THR A 778 13.21 3.73 -36.27
N ILE A 779 12.94 5.01 -36.01
CA ILE A 779 12.89 5.60 -34.66
C ILE A 779 11.50 6.12 -34.32
N TYR A 780 11.17 6.08 -33.03
CA TYR A 780 9.97 6.68 -32.46
C TYR A 780 10.29 8.03 -31.80
N ARG A 781 9.47 9.04 -32.09
CA ARG A 781 9.56 10.38 -31.50
C ARG A 781 8.19 10.86 -31.06
N VAL A 782 8.12 11.36 -29.83
CA VAL A 782 7.04 12.25 -29.39
C VAL A 782 7.55 13.66 -29.58
N ILE A 783 6.89 14.42 -30.44
CA ILE A 783 7.21 15.80 -30.76
C ILE A 783 6.17 16.65 -30.02
N ASP A 784 6.59 17.28 -28.94
CA ASP A 784 5.73 18.11 -28.10
C ASP A 784 5.85 19.59 -28.45
N SER A 785 4.72 20.27 -28.55
CA SER A 785 4.67 21.67 -28.97
C SER A 785 4.89 22.67 -27.82
N ASN A 786 4.73 22.22 -26.57
CA ASN A 786 4.55 23.05 -25.37
C ASN A 786 3.35 24.01 -25.44
N LEU A 787 2.41 23.78 -26.35
CA LEU A 787 1.17 24.53 -26.44
C LEU A 787 0.08 23.80 -25.64
N GLN A 788 -0.36 24.40 -24.53
CA GLN A 788 -1.45 23.84 -23.72
C GLN A 788 -2.82 24.21 -24.28
N ILE A 789 -3.64 23.19 -24.56
CA ILE A 789 -4.99 23.36 -25.10
C ILE A 789 -6.02 23.45 -23.96
N PRO A 790 -6.83 24.52 -23.91
CA PRO A 790 -7.93 24.64 -22.95
C PRO A 790 -8.97 23.53 -23.10
N LEU A 791 -9.65 23.18 -22.01
CA LEU A 791 -10.76 22.23 -22.02
C LEU A 791 -12.10 22.97 -22.16
N GLY A 792 -13.10 22.26 -22.71
CA GLY A 792 -14.48 22.74 -22.79
C GLY A 792 -14.73 23.85 -23.82
N LYS A 793 -13.73 24.21 -24.63
CA LYS A 793 -13.82 25.23 -25.69
C LYS A 793 -13.56 24.64 -27.07
N THR A 794 -14.13 25.25 -28.10
CA THR A 794 -13.90 24.92 -29.50
C THR A 794 -12.63 25.59 -30.00
N HIS A 795 -11.70 24.79 -30.50
CA HIS A 795 -10.42 25.24 -31.03
C HIS A 795 -10.24 24.83 -32.48
N TYR A 796 -9.51 25.66 -33.21
CA TYR A 796 -8.81 25.23 -34.42
C TYR A 796 -7.47 24.64 -34.00
N LEU A 797 -7.17 23.42 -34.44
CA LEU A 797 -5.89 22.74 -34.26
C LEU A 797 -5.30 22.44 -35.63
N SER A 798 -4.00 22.69 -35.81
CA SER A 798 -3.27 22.35 -37.02
C SER A 798 -1.87 21.84 -36.71
N CYS A 799 -1.42 20.86 -37.48
CA CYS A 799 -0.09 20.28 -37.37
C CYS A 799 0.44 19.96 -38.77
N SER A 800 1.42 20.74 -39.21
CA SER A 800 2.15 20.54 -40.47
C SER A 800 3.46 19.81 -40.19
N VAL A 801 3.66 18.67 -40.82
CA VAL A 801 4.88 17.86 -40.71
C VAL A 801 5.67 17.98 -42.02
N THR A 802 6.98 18.23 -41.89
CA THR A 802 7.93 18.25 -43.00
C THR A 802 9.05 17.28 -42.70
N LEU A 803 9.30 16.35 -43.63
CA LEU A 803 10.39 15.39 -43.60
C LEU A 803 11.42 15.79 -44.65
N SER A 804 12.68 15.99 -44.24
CA SER A 804 13.76 16.43 -45.13
C SER A 804 15.03 15.60 -44.90
N PRO A 805 15.47 14.83 -45.91
CA PRO A 805 16.77 14.14 -45.87
C PRO A 805 17.97 15.08 -45.71
N LYS A 806 17.77 16.40 -45.92
CA LYS A 806 18.80 17.44 -45.81
C LYS A 806 18.89 18.04 -44.39
N GLY A 807 18.18 17.49 -43.40
CA GLY A 807 18.30 17.88 -41.99
C GLY A 807 17.41 19.04 -41.52
N ASP A 808 16.37 19.39 -42.28
CA ASP A 808 15.37 20.42 -41.90
C ASP A 808 13.98 19.84 -41.58
N SER A 809 13.95 18.61 -41.07
CA SER A 809 12.72 17.98 -40.61
C SER A 809 12.12 18.72 -39.41
N HIS A 810 10.85 19.09 -39.50
CA HIS A 810 10.17 19.85 -38.46
C HIS A 810 8.66 19.62 -38.47
N VAL A 811 8.05 19.84 -37.30
CA VAL A 811 6.59 19.93 -37.13
C VAL A 811 6.23 21.35 -36.71
N HIS A 812 5.25 21.94 -37.38
CA HIS A 812 4.66 23.23 -37.04
C HIS A 812 3.24 23.02 -36.49
N PHE A 813 3.07 23.27 -35.21
CA PHE A 813 1.80 23.22 -34.50
C PHE A 813 1.18 24.61 -34.46
N VAL A 814 -0.12 24.69 -34.66
CA VAL A 814 -0.90 25.91 -34.55
C VAL A 814 -2.20 25.60 -33.83
N TRP A 815 -2.61 26.43 -32.89
CA TRP A 815 -3.98 26.42 -32.38
C TRP A 815 -4.56 27.81 -32.14
N LYS A 816 -5.89 27.91 -32.18
CA LYS A 816 -6.64 29.15 -31.92
C LYS A 816 -7.97 28.85 -31.22
N ASP A 817 -8.29 29.60 -30.17
CA ASP A 817 -9.62 29.62 -29.55
C ASP A 817 -10.61 30.29 -30.53
N LEU A 818 -11.70 29.58 -30.85
CA LEU A 818 -12.73 30.06 -31.77
C LEU A 818 -13.96 30.62 -31.06
N GLU A 819 -14.04 30.48 -29.74
CA GLU A 819 -15.17 30.96 -28.91
C GLU A 819 -14.89 32.34 -28.31
N THR A 820 -13.61 32.69 -28.10
CA THR A 820 -13.23 34.01 -27.57
C THR A 820 -13.00 35.01 -28.72
N PRO A 821 -13.73 36.15 -28.77
CA PRO A 821 -13.47 37.22 -29.72
C PRO A 821 -12.00 37.69 -29.65
N ASP A 822 -11.38 37.95 -30.81
CA ASP A 822 -10.01 38.44 -30.95
C ASP A 822 -8.89 37.56 -30.35
N SER A 823 -9.14 36.27 -30.09
CA SER A 823 -8.08 35.34 -29.67
C SER A 823 -6.90 35.33 -30.66
N LYS A 824 -5.68 35.48 -30.14
CA LYS A 824 -4.45 35.34 -30.93
C LYS A 824 -4.21 33.87 -31.31
N VAL A 825 -3.57 33.65 -32.45
CA VAL A 825 -3.06 32.34 -32.86
C VAL A 825 -1.85 32.00 -32.00
N GLN A 826 -1.77 30.76 -31.53
CA GLN A 826 -0.62 30.20 -30.83
C GLN A 826 0.07 29.21 -31.75
N GLU A 827 1.39 29.25 -31.83
CA GLU A 827 2.15 28.36 -32.71
C GLU A 827 3.49 27.94 -32.12
N ALA A 828 3.99 26.79 -32.56
CA ALA A 828 5.29 26.25 -32.18
C ALA A 828 5.88 25.43 -33.33
N ARG A 829 7.17 25.65 -33.64
CA ARG A 829 7.88 24.90 -34.68
C ARG A 829 9.02 24.10 -34.05
N ILE A 830 8.92 22.78 -34.12
CA ILE A 830 9.80 21.85 -33.41
C ILE A 830 10.57 21.01 -34.43
N LYS A 831 11.90 21.01 -34.33
CA LYS A 831 12.75 20.16 -35.19
C LYS A 831 12.75 18.71 -34.70
N HIS A 832 12.90 17.76 -35.61
CA HIS A 832 13.05 16.34 -35.29
C HIS A 832 13.99 15.65 -36.29
N ASP A 833 14.38 14.42 -35.97
CA ASP A 833 15.40 13.63 -36.68
C ASP A 833 14.82 12.59 -37.66
N ILE A 834 13.51 12.44 -37.72
CA ILE A 834 12.82 11.60 -38.73
C ILE A 834 12.84 12.30 -40.10
N ILE A 835 13.39 11.66 -41.13
CA ILE A 835 13.58 12.20 -42.49
C ILE A 835 12.72 11.52 -43.56
N ALA A 836 12.15 10.36 -43.27
CA ALA A 836 11.26 9.64 -44.16
C ALA A 836 10.23 8.83 -43.36
N LEU A 837 9.05 8.65 -43.94
CA LEU A 837 7.99 7.80 -43.40
C LEU A 837 7.60 6.82 -44.51
N GLN A 838 7.97 5.55 -44.35
CA GLN A 838 7.64 4.51 -45.34
C GLN A 838 6.12 4.42 -45.50
N SER A 839 5.63 4.31 -46.73
CA SER A 839 4.18 4.28 -47.03
C SER A 839 3.51 3.11 -46.30
N VAL A 840 2.38 3.38 -45.62
CA VAL A 840 1.60 2.34 -44.94
C VAL A 840 0.12 2.48 -45.30
N SER A 841 -0.22 2.30 -46.57
CA SER A 841 -1.61 2.26 -47.04
C SER A 841 -2.39 1.04 -46.52
N SER A 842 -1.68 0.01 -46.03
CA SER A 842 -2.25 -1.21 -45.44
C SER A 842 -2.75 -1.05 -44.00
N ASP A 843 -2.31 -0.02 -43.27
CA ASP A 843 -2.75 0.24 -41.90
C ASP A 843 -4.02 1.10 -41.89
N LYS A 844 -4.96 0.76 -41.01
CA LYS A 844 -6.23 1.49 -40.89
C LYS A 844 -6.00 2.89 -40.29
N LEU A 845 -6.67 3.89 -40.86
CA LEU A 845 -6.76 5.24 -40.28
C LEU A 845 -7.90 5.28 -39.27
N PHE A 846 -7.64 5.74 -38.05
CA PHE A 846 -8.62 5.87 -36.97
C PHE A 846 -8.83 7.34 -36.61
N LEU A 847 -10.07 7.82 -36.69
CA LEU A 847 -10.49 9.12 -36.18
C LEU A 847 -11.08 8.92 -34.77
N GLY A 848 -10.62 9.72 -33.80
CA GLY A 848 -11.12 9.71 -32.43
C GLY A 848 -10.48 8.69 -31.49
N GLY A 849 -9.39 8.01 -31.89
CA GLY A 849 -8.70 7.04 -31.06
C GLY A 849 -7.65 6.21 -31.80
N ARG A 850 -7.26 5.08 -31.21
CA ARG A 850 -6.33 4.08 -31.79
C ARG A 850 -6.98 2.71 -31.98
N SER A 851 -6.29 1.82 -32.68
CA SER A 851 -6.72 0.44 -32.94
C SER A 851 -6.99 -0.38 -31.66
N THR A 852 -6.24 -0.15 -30.58
CA THR A 852 -6.24 -0.95 -29.35
C THR A 852 -7.38 -0.64 -28.37
N GLY A 853 -8.28 0.31 -28.67
CA GLY A 853 -9.42 0.63 -27.80
C GLY A 853 -9.06 1.35 -26.49
N GLN A 854 -7.89 1.98 -26.46
CA GLN A 854 -7.43 2.92 -25.44
C GLN A 854 -7.07 4.22 -26.19
N HIS A 855 -6.91 5.37 -25.52
CA HIS A 855 -6.53 6.66 -26.14
C HIS A 855 -7.63 7.44 -26.90
N PHE A 856 -8.89 7.37 -26.47
CA PHE A 856 -9.98 8.06 -27.17
C PHE A 856 -9.91 9.59 -27.08
N TRP A 857 -10.49 10.27 -28.08
CA TRP A 857 -10.79 11.69 -28.02
C TRP A 857 -12.07 11.95 -27.22
N ASN A 858 -11.94 12.70 -26.14
CA ASN A 858 -13.02 12.96 -25.18
C ASN A 858 -13.70 14.30 -25.48
N GLY A 859 -14.37 14.39 -26.63
CA GLY A 859 -15.07 15.60 -27.05
C GLY A 859 -15.67 15.50 -28.45
N ASN A 860 -15.84 16.64 -29.13
CA ASN A 860 -16.50 16.72 -30.44
C ASN A 860 -15.55 17.18 -31.56
N ILE A 861 -15.89 16.86 -32.81
CA ILE A 861 -15.16 17.24 -34.01
C ILE A 861 -16.14 17.85 -35.02
N LYS A 862 -15.98 19.13 -35.36
CA LYS A 862 -16.83 19.84 -36.31
C LYS A 862 -16.32 19.78 -37.75
N ARG A 863 -15.00 19.80 -37.91
CA ARG A 863 -14.34 19.70 -39.22
C ARG A 863 -12.99 19.05 -39.06
N PHE A 864 -12.58 18.31 -40.09
CA PHE A 864 -11.32 17.61 -40.11
C PHE A 864 -10.76 17.57 -41.52
N ARG A 865 -9.47 17.86 -41.71
CA ARG A 865 -8.81 17.83 -43.03
C ARG A 865 -7.37 17.33 -42.93
N ILE A 866 -6.95 16.53 -43.91
CA ILE A 866 -5.55 16.17 -44.14
C ILE A 866 -5.18 16.57 -45.57
N SER A 867 -4.08 17.29 -45.70
CA SER A 867 -3.52 17.71 -46.97
C SER A 867 -2.09 17.22 -47.14
N SER A 868 -1.74 16.77 -48.33
CA SER A 868 -0.38 16.38 -48.72
C SER A 868 -0.16 16.83 -50.17
N PRO A 869 0.82 17.70 -50.46
CA PRO A 869 1.83 18.25 -49.54
C PRO A 869 1.28 19.15 -48.43
N ALA A 870 2.11 19.53 -47.45
CA ALA A 870 1.74 20.48 -46.39
C ALA A 870 1.27 21.82 -46.97
N ILE A 871 0.24 22.42 -46.37
CA ILE A 871 -0.37 23.68 -46.83
C ILE A 871 0.11 24.87 -45.99
N SER A 872 0.06 26.08 -46.57
CA SER A 872 0.34 27.33 -45.87
C SER A 872 -0.88 27.83 -45.08
N GLN A 873 -0.65 28.74 -44.13
CA GLN A 873 -1.69 29.31 -43.27
C GLN A 873 -2.81 30.05 -44.04
N GLU A 874 -2.50 30.59 -45.23
CA GLU A 874 -3.47 31.26 -46.11
C GLU A 874 -4.55 30.31 -46.62
N HIS A 875 -4.24 29.02 -46.70
CA HIS A 875 -5.16 27.96 -47.10
C HIS A 875 -5.79 27.21 -45.91
N SER A 876 -5.55 27.66 -44.67
CA SER A 876 -6.08 27.03 -43.45
C SER A 876 -7.61 27.06 -43.36
N LEU A 877 -8.19 26.15 -42.57
CA LEU A 877 -9.66 26.09 -42.35
C LEU A 877 -10.27 27.36 -41.73
N ILE A 878 -9.44 28.23 -41.14
CA ILE A 878 -9.87 29.46 -40.48
C ILE A 878 -9.45 30.73 -41.23
N SER A 879 -8.94 30.62 -42.46
CA SER A 879 -8.55 31.77 -43.27
C SER A 879 -9.77 32.51 -43.83
N LYS A 880 -9.76 33.86 -43.78
CA LYS A 880 -10.87 34.70 -44.28
C LYS A 880 -11.05 34.60 -45.80
N ASN A 881 -10.01 34.25 -46.54
CA ASN A 881 -10.04 34.19 -47.99
C ASN A 881 -10.60 32.88 -48.54
N ASN A 882 -10.77 31.85 -47.70
CA ASN A 882 -11.42 30.56 -47.99
C ASN A 882 -11.10 29.96 -49.38
N LYS A 883 -9.89 30.22 -49.91
CA LYS A 883 -9.40 29.60 -51.14
C LYS A 883 -9.13 28.15 -50.81
N ALA A 884 -10.05 27.28 -51.22
CA ALA A 884 -9.84 25.85 -51.13
C ALA A 884 -8.45 25.52 -51.72
N PRO A 885 -7.62 24.71 -51.04
CA PRO A 885 -6.39 24.24 -51.64
C PRO A 885 -6.74 23.53 -52.96
N ASP A 886 -5.83 23.58 -53.94
CA ASP A 886 -6.05 22.89 -55.22
C ASP A 886 -6.59 21.48 -54.98
N GLN A 887 -7.60 21.04 -55.75
CA GLN A 887 -8.36 19.81 -55.50
C GLN A 887 -7.47 18.56 -55.32
N GLY A 888 -6.22 18.57 -55.80
CA GLY A 888 -5.24 17.50 -55.62
C GLY A 888 -4.50 17.45 -54.27
N ALA A 889 -4.58 18.49 -53.44
CA ALA A 889 -3.80 18.58 -52.19
C ALA A 889 -4.52 17.99 -50.96
N ALA A 890 -5.86 17.94 -50.93
CA ALA A 890 -6.60 17.33 -49.83
C ALA A 890 -6.69 15.81 -50.01
N LYS A 891 -6.09 15.04 -49.10
CA LYS A 891 -6.20 13.57 -49.08
C LYS A 891 -7.47 13.10 -48.37
N LEU A 892 -7.98 13.90 -47.42
CA LEU A 892 -9.24 13.69 -46.70
C LEU A 892 -9.76 15.04 -46.22
N ASP A 893 -11.00 15.43 -46.54
CA ASP A 893 -11.66 16.63 -46.00
C ASP A 893 -13.08 16.24 -45.57
N LEU A 894 -13.31 16.23 -44.25
CA LEU A 894 -14.56 15.88 -43.62
C LEU A 894 -15.17 17.13 -43.01
N ASN A 895 -16.22 17.63 -43.65
CA ASN A 895 -17.06 18.69 -43.11
C ASN A 895 -18.39 18.09 -42.66
N PHE A 896 -18.48 17.77 -41.37
CA PHE A 896 -19.62 17.09 -40.78
C PHE A 896 -20.92 17.91 -40.96
N ALA A 897 -20.82 19.25 -40.92
CA ALA A 897 -21.96 20.15 -41.12
C ALA A 897 -22.48 20.22 -42.56
N LYS A 898 -21.63 20.00 -43.58
CA LYS A 898 -22.02 20.12 -45.00
C LYS A 898 -22.36 18.78 -45.67
N SER A 899 -21.66 17.72 -45.31
CA SER A 899 -21.77 16.40 -45.96
C SER A 899 -21.63 15.26 -44.95
N PRO A 900 -22.56 15.14 -43.99
CA PRO A 900 -22.47 14.14 -42.91
C PRO A 900 -22.33 12.70 -43.42
N ASN A 901 -22.89 12.42 -44.60
CA ASN A 901 -22.86 11.09 -45.23
C ASN A 901 -21.51 10.73 -45.86
N GLN A 902 -20.60 11.67 -46.14
CA GLN A 902 -19.25 11.34 -46.67
C GLN A 902 -18.43 10.49 -45.69
N VAL A 903 -18.69 10.65 -44.40
CA VAL A 903 -18.06 9.84 -43.35
C VAL A 903 -18.59 8.41 -43.38
N LEU A 904 -19.85 8.22 -43.78
CA LEU A 904 -20.60 6.96 -43.69
C LEU A 904 -20.43 6.03 -44.91
N GLN A 905 -19.93 6.55 -46.04
CA GLN A 905 -19.95 5.80 -47.31
C GLN A 905 -18.86 4.72 -47.44
N ASP A 906 -17.75 4.81 -46.70
CA ASP A 906 -16.63 3.83 -46.79
C ASP A 906 -15.95 3.50 -45.43
N THR A 907 -16.50 4.00 -44.32
CA THR A 907 -15.97 3.75 -42.96
C THR A 907 -16.96 2.91 -42.17
N GLY A 908 -16.47 1.88 -41.47
CA GLY A 908 -17.34 0.92 -40.80
C GLY A 908 -18.05 1.54 -39.60
N PHE A 909 -19.30 1.97 -39.76
CA PHE A 909 -20.30 1.87 -38.70
C PHE A 909 -20.65 0.38 -38.57
N LEU A 910 -20.06 -0.29 -37.57
CA LEU A 910 -20.81 -1.35 -36.91
C LEU A 910 -21.65 -0.63 -35.86
N PRO A 911 -22.94 -0.28 -36.12
CA PRO A 911 -23.86 -0.31 -35.02
C PRO A 911 -23.73 -1.74 -34.51
N ARG A 912 -23.02 -1.92 -33.40
CA ARG A 912 -23.31 -3.08 -32.60
C ARG A 912 -24.77 -2.88 -32.29
N THR A 913 -25.62 -3.70 -32.91
CA THR A 913 -26.87 -4.12 -32.30
C THR A 913 -26.59 -4.14 -30.81
N THR A 914 -27.36 -3.31 -30.10
CA THR A 914 -27.47 -3.18 -28.65
C THR A 914 -26.46 -4.08 -27.97
N PRO A 915 -25.40 -3.57 -27.31
CA PRO A 915 -24.35 -4.42 -26.74
C PRO A 915 -25.05 -5.62 -26.18
N GLN A 916 -24.81 -6.80 -26.77
CA GLN A 916 -25.57 -8.00 -26.44
C GLN A 916 -25.72 -7.95 -24.94
N LYS A 917 -26.97 -7.79 -24.48
CA LYS A 917 -27.31 -7.81 -23.07
C LYS A 917 -26.81 -9.16 -22.61
N THR A 918 -25.54 -9.23 -22.21
CA THR A 918 -24.93 -10.44 -21.65
C THR A 918 -25.49 -10.67 -20.26
N SER A 919 -26.20 -9.67 -19.73
CA SER A 919 -27.18 -9.78 -18.66
C SER A 919 -28.58 -9.66 -19.27
N SER A 920 -29.39 -10.71 -19.15
CA SER A 920 -30.84 -10.61 -19.34
C SER A 920 -31.40 -9.46 -18.48
N PRO A 921 -32.54 -8.82 -18.83
CA PRO A 921 -33.20 -7.87 -17.93
C PRO A 921 -33.31 -8.43 -16.50
N GLN A 922 -33.59 -9.72 -16.35
CA GLN A 922 -33.61 -10.41 -15.06
C GLN A 922 -32.25 -10.35 -14.33
N THR A 923 -31.14 -10.53 -15.05
CA THR A 923 -29.78 -10.42 -14.47
C THR A 923 -29.43 -8.98 -14.07
N GLU A 924 -29.90 -7.98 -14.81
CA GLU A 924 -29.70 -6.57 -14.48
C GLU A 924 -30.55 -6.15 -13.27
N ALA A 925 -31.80 -6.61 -13.19
CA ALA A 925 -32.69 -6.45 -12.03
C ALA A 925 -32.02 -7.02 -10.77
N LEU A 926 -31.50 -8.24 -10.92
CA LEU A 926 -30.82 -8.93 -9.86
C LEU A 926 -29.51 -8.24 -9.47
N ALA A 927 -28.78 -7.66 -10.43
CA ALA A 927 -27.58 -6.87 -10.14
C ALA A 927 -27.92 -5.61 -9.35
N ALA A 928 -29.03 -4.93 -9.66
CA ALA A 928 -29.50 -3.79 -8.88
C ALA A 928 -29.88 -4.21 -7.44
N LEU A 929 -30.59 -5.34 -7.27
CA LEU A 929 -30.92 -5.88 -5.94
C LEU A 929 -29.65 -6.24 -5.16
N CYS A 930 -28.70 -6.96 -5.78
CA CYS A 930 -27.40 -7.29 -5.18
C CYS A 930 -26.63 -6.03 -4.78
N HIS A 931 -26.69 -4.95 -5.56
CA HIS A 931 -26.02 -3.69 -5.25
C HIS A 931 -26.62 -3.03 -4.00
N VAL A 932 -27.94 -2.99 -3.89
CA VAL A 932 -28.63 -2.51 -2.67
C VAL A 932 -28.22 -3.33 -1.45
N ILE A 933 -28.17 -4.66 -1.59
CA ILE A 933 -27.80 -5.57 -0.49
C ILE A 933 -26.33 -5.39 -0.07
N LEU A 934 -25.40 -5.33 -1.02
CA LEU A 934 -23.97 -5.15 -0.73
C LEU A 934 -23.63 -3.76 -0.16
N THR A 935 -24.55 -2.79 -0.26
CA THR A 935 -24.34 -1.42 0.23
C THR A 935 -25.23 -1.06 1.42
N SER A 936 -25.93 -2.05 1.99
CA SER A 936 -26.79 -1.87 3.16
C SER A 936 -26.01 -1.80 4.48
N ASN A 937 -26.64 -1.26 5.52
CA ASN A 937 -26.04 -1.25 6.85
C ASN A 937 -25.82 -2.67 7.39
N GLU A 938 -26.72 -3.62 7.13
CA GLU A 938 -26.53 -5.00 7.60
C GLU A 938 -25.37 -5.73 6.91
N PHE A 939 -25.03 -5.32 5.67
CA PHE A 939 -23.80 -5.80 5.05
C PHE A 939 -22.56 -5.24 5.75
N LEU A 940 -22.59 -3.95 6.08
CA LEU A 940 -21.44 -3.18 6.56
C LEU A 940 -21.22 -3.23 8.08
N TYR A 941 -22.20 -3.69 8.86
CA TYR A 941 -22.15 -3.72 10.31
C TYR A 941 -22.39 -5.13 10.87
N LEU A 942 -21.75 -5.41 12.00
CA LEU A 942 -21.94 -6.59 12.82
C LEU A 942 -22.78 -6.22 14.05
N HIS A 943 -23.70 -7.11 14.39
CA HIS A 943 -24.62 -7.00 15.53
C HIS A 943 -24.47 -8.18 16.48
#